data_AF-A0AAW0BV80-F1
#
_entry.id   AF-A0AAW0BV80-F1
#
_cell.length_a   1.000
_cell.length_b   1.000
_cell.length_c   1.000
_cell.angle_alpha   90.00
_cell.angle_beta   90.00
_cell.angle_gamma   90.00
#
_symmetry.space_group_name_H-M   'P 1'
#
loop_
_entity.id
_entity.type
_entity.pdbx_description
1 polymer ?
#
loop_
_entity_poly.entity_id
_entity_poly.type
_entity_poly.pdbx_seq_one_letter_code
_entity_poly.pdbx_strand_id
1 'polypeptide(L)'
;MSAIQNEPEFTPKLLFFYGTLTLEHVLKKVAALIDTPILRDASINGYTIKLWGPYPALVKATSAEESVVQGKTWLVCNASQLQRIQHYEGRTYRMEEVEISLSNGEKEKGYTFVYDADPDHLKDGAFEPGRYATIDVQGTFGNAATPGMQQDLVAFRVAMRNLGTGMKNRFFGPISPCDFLKQFLPKAVIALPWSDDAKERLHAVATANNGDGAMFDSMIRALEPFCPTVDLFEMQSHPDSFGMDPQLPNPGICSYPRPSDTSEEPGDMLKFEHVFHFTHDDGFGDEACLELTTPDAERIRRQLSAYATIQFTAQHRTHTFSILITKHHARLIRWDRAGAIVTSKFPFAEEPYLAEFLWAYVHANSEQRGWDTSVTDISTLTELSGRETFLRDEARRILDIPLDEPVFRFTVWDDDDTGELSYYYGHKPLFTNNHSSAGRCTCGYIVIDENAKLAFLKDTWRIISPDWIREGVTYLKLRDARVRNVPTVLASGDIPGQRTHSYGPLQKHYRIVFREVASEITTYGDTSELVRVVRDAVQAHQDAFEKAGILHRDISTGNILITSEGKGLLIDWEFSEHLDEVANGRQTVSWDRNGTWAFMSARLLQAQVVPGQPIRHTLQDDLESFYHVLSWILLQHEPHHLSHTVKLQEIIAHTYNYAVTVDGYRQGGMVKRLALLASVSDAEDIYFDGPMKDLIMDLQRALRVRYMKTPTEAQRQQYKSLKKRCPGELLQICAALEYDTTLTRIQDSTWMVQRLDEAVSALKNMEAASDAVEFAQDMQ
;
A
#
# COMPACT_ATOMS: atom_id res chain seq x y z
N MET A 1 -35.72 -32.66 -35.55
CA MET A 1 -34.80 -33.73 -35.15
C MET A 1 -33.60 -33.67 -36.08
N SER A 2 -32.52 -33.03 -35.65
CA SER A 2 -31.20 -33.11 -36.28
C SER A 2 -30.20 -33.52 -35.21
N ALA A 3 -29.36 -34.47 -35.57
CA ALA A 3 -28.48 -35.27 -34.73
C ALA A 3 -27.76 -34.53 -33.60
N ILE A 4 -27.90 -35.07 -32.38
CA ILE A 4 -26.92 -34.88 -31.31
C ILE A 4 -25.65 -35.58 -31.80
N GLN A 5 -24.62 -34.81 -32.15
CA GLN A 5 -23.28 -35.35 -32.30
C GLN A 5 -22.79 -35.74 -30.91
N ASN A 6 -22.74 -37.05 -30.63
CA ASN A 6 -22.04 -37.58 -29.46
C ASN A 6 -20.57 -37.16 -29.58
N GLU A 7 -20.08 -36.36 -28.63
CA GLU A 7 -18.64 -36.21 -28.42
C GLU A 7 -18.02 -37.59 -28.13
N PRO A 8 -16.81 -37.88 -28.64
CA PRO A 8 -16.17 -39.17 -28.37
C PRO A 8 -15.96 -39.35 -26.86
N GLU A 9 -16.32 -40.53 -26.37
CA GLU A 9 -16.17 -40.93 -24.97
C GLU A 9 -14.68 -40.82 -24.57
N PHE A 10 -14.38 -40.02 -23.55
CA PHE A 10 -13.00 -39.79 -23.10
C PHE A 10 -12.41 -41.10 -22.58
N THR A 11 -11.33 -41.57 -23.20
CA THR A 11 -10.59 -42.74 -22.71
C THR A 11 -9.70 -42.33 -21.53
N PRO A 12 -9.83 -42.96 -20.35
CA PRO A 12 -8.98 -42.66 -19.20
C PRO A 12 -7.49 -42.76 -19.54
N LYS A 13 -6.69 -41.83 -18.99
CA LYS A 13 -5.25 -41.74 -19.25
C LYS A 13 -4.47 -41.79 -17.95
N LEU A 14 -3.48 -42.67 -17.86
CA LEU A 14 -2.57 -42.74 -16.74
C LEU A 14 -1.50 -41.65 -16.89
N LEU A 15 -1.37 -40.76 -15.91
CA LEU A 15 -0.39 -39.66 -15.92
C LEU A 15 0.66 -39.86 -14.82
N PHE A 16 1.93 -39.77 -15.18
CA PHE A 16 3.07 -39.75 -14.27
C PHE A 16 3.51 -38.31 -13.95
N PHE A 17 3.60 -38.00 -12.66
CA PHE A 17 4.02 -36.72 -12.10
C PHE A 17 5.35 -36.87 -11.37
N TYR A 18 6.23 -35.89 -11.56
CA TYR A 18 7.55 -35.81 -10.93
C TYR A 18 7.82 -34.45 -10.26
N GLY A 19 6.84 -33.53 -10.33
CA GLY A 19 6.91 -32.18 -9.76
C GLY A 19 5.86 -31.96 -8.67
N THR A 20 5.31 -30.73 -8.60
CA THR A 20 4.33 -30.34 -7.56
C THR A 20 3.04 -31.15 -7.58
N LEU A 21 2.64 -31.73 -8.73
CA LEU A 21 1.49 -32.63 -8.84
C LEU A 21 1.67 -33.99 -8.17
N THR A 22 2.86 -34.30 -7.64
CA THR A 22 3.06 -35.44 -6.72
C THR A 22 2.45 -35.21 -5.34
N LEU A 23 2.07 -33.98 -5.03
CA LEU A 23 1.39 -33.60 -3.79
C LEU A 23 -0.13 -33.72 -3.97
N GLU A 24 -0.77 -34.58 -3.17
CA GLU A 24 -2.19 -34.92 -3.29
C GLU A 24 -3.11 -33.70 -3.20
N HIS A 25 -2.78 -32.73 -2.34
CA HIS A 25 -3.54 -31.49 -2.19
C HIS A 25 -3.43 -30.56 -3.40
N VAL A 26 -2.26 -30.52 -4.07
CA VAL A 26 -2.06 -29.73 -5.29
C VAL A 26 -2.84 -30.37 -6.43
N LEU A 27 -2.75 -31.70 -6.61
CA LEU A 27 -3.50 -32.40 -7.64
C LEU A 27 -5.02 -32.29 -7.42
N LYS A 28 -5.50 -32.38 -6.17
CA LYS A 28 -6.91 -32.17 -5.82
C LYS A 28 -7.41 -30.80 -6.30
N LYS A 29 -6.65 -29.74 -6.02
CA LYS A 29 -6.98 -28.36 -6.41
C LYS A 29 -6.91 -28.16 -7.92
N VAL A 30 -5.85 -28.64 -8.58
CA VAL A 30 -5.62 -28.48 -10.01
C VAL A 30 -6.65 -29.27 -10.83
N ALA A 31 -6.87 -30.54 -10.50
CA ALA A 31 -7.83 -31.39 -11.21
C ALA A 31 -9.29 -31.19 -10.76
N ALA A 32 -9.55 -30.28 -9.81
CA ALA A 32 -10.86 -29.97 -9.25
C ALA A 32 -11.59 -31.21 -8.71
N LEU A 33 -10.90 -32.00 -7.90
CA LEU A 33 -11.42 -33.25 -7.33
C LEU A 33 -12.14 -32.99 -6.01
N ILE A 34 -13.28 -33.65 -5.83
CA ILE A 34 -14.07 -33.62 -4.60
C ILE A 34 -13.31 -34.34 -3.48
N ASP A 35 -12.80 -35.53 -3.78
CA ASP A 35 -12.00 -36.35 -2.86
C ASP A 35 -10.50 -36.16 -3.09
N THR A 36 -9.72 -36.45 -2.05
CA THR A 36 -8.25 -36.45 -2.15
C THR A 36 -7.82 -37.60 -3.08
N PRO A 37 -7.06 -37.32 -4.16
CA PRO A 37 -6.66 -38.35 -5.10
C PRO A 37 -5.68 -39.33 -4.46
N ILE A 38 -5.91 -40.64 -4.66
CA ILE A 38 -4.95 -41.68 -4.27
C ILE A 38 -3.88 -41.76 -5.35
N LEU A 39 -2.69 -41.26 -5.04
CA LEU A 39 -1.52 -41.32 -5.90
C LEU A 39 -0.76 -42.64 -5.68
N ARG A 40 -0.37 -43.32 -6.78
CA ARG A 40 0.43 -44.55 -6.71
C ARG A 40 1.90 -44.22 -6.97
N ASP A 41 2.81 -44.71 -6.14
CA ASP A 41 4.26 -44.56 -6.39
C ASP A 41 4.65 -45.31 -7.68
N ALA A 42 5.45 -44.65 -8.51
CA ALA A 42 5.86 -45.16 -9.80
C ALA A 42 7.22 -44.60 -10.22
N SER A 43 7.79 -45.16 -11.29
CA SER A 43 9.01 -44.66 -11.92
C SER A 43 8.93 -44.73 -13.45
N ILE A 44 9.74 -43.90 -14.10
CA ILE A 44 9.94 -43.92 -15.56
C ILE A 44 11.43 -44.03 -15.88
N ASN A 45 11.75 -44.65 -17.01
CA ASN A 45 13.13 -44.83 -17.48
C ASN A 45 13.43 -43.98 -18.72
N GLY A 46 14.70 -43.62 -18.93
CA GLY A 46 15.18 -42.81 -20.06
C GLY A 46 15.16 -41.29 -19.84
N TYR A 47 14.86 -40.83 -18.62
CA TYR A 47 14.73 -39.40 -18.29
C TYR A 47 15.56 -39.02 -17.08
N THR A 48 15.87 -37.74 -16.94
CA THR A 48 16.47 -37.12 -15.75
C THR A 48 15.77 -35.79 -15.46
N ILE A 49 15.85 -35.31 -14.21
CA ILE A 49 15.26 -34.04 -13.79
C ILE A 49 16.36 -32.98 -13.75
N LYS A 50 16.09 -31.84 -14.37
CA LYS A 50 16.83 -30.57 -14.20
C LYS A 50 15.92 -29.50 -13.60
N LEU A 51 16.47 -28.31 -13.33
CA LEU A 51 15.71 -27.17 -12.82
C LEU A 51 15.63 -26.05 -13.87
N TRP A 52 14.42 -25.59 -14.14
CA TRP A 52 14.12 -24.34 -14.85
C TRP A 52 13.69 -23.29 -13.83
N GLY A 53 14.62 -22.40 -13.44
CA GLY A 53 14.41 -21.57 -12.25
C GLY A 53 14.23 -22.45 -11.00
N PRO A 54 13.13 -22.30 -10.25
CA PRO A 54 12.85 -23.16 -9.10
C PRO A 54 11.96 -24.38 -9.45
N TYR A 55 11.63 -24.61 -10.72
CA TYR A 55 10.69 -25.65 -11.16
C TYR A 55 11.39 -26.88 -11.76
N PRO A 56 10.88 -28.11 -11.52
CA PRO A 56 11.44 -29.33 -12.10
C PRO A 56 11.15 -29.42 -13.60
N ALA A 57 12.15 -29.80 -14.38
CA ALA A 57 12.09 -29.98 -15.81
C ALA A 57 12.57 -31.39 -16.17
N LEU A 58 11.66 -32.25 -16.64
CA LEU A 58 12.00 -33.59 -17.09
C LEU A 58 12.59 -33.52 -18.52
N VAL A 59 13.78 -34.09 -18.70
CA VAL A 59 14.50 -34.13 -19.98
C VAL A 59 15.05 -35.53 -20.25
N LYS A 60 15.37 -35.85 -21.51
CA LYS A 60 15.94 -37.16 -21.86
C LYS A 60 17.32 -37.34 -21.26
N ALA A 61 17.56 -38.49 -20.62
CA ALA A 61 18.84 -38.80 -20.00
C ALA A 61 19.92 -39.05 -21.06
N THR A 62 21.14 -38.56 -20.80
CA THR A 62 22.31 -38.74 -21.67
C THR A 62 23.16 -39.96 -21.30
N SER A 63 22.95 -40.56 -20.13
CA SER A 63 23.63 -41.76 -19.65
C SER A 63 22.63 -42.76 -19.05
N ALA A 64 22.95 -44.06 -19.09
CA ALA A 64 22.07 -45.11 -18.56
C ALA A 64 22.00 -45.11 -17.02
N GLU A 65 23.05 -44.61 -16.35
CA GLU A 65 23.20 -44.63 -14.89
C GLU A 65 22.27 -43.64 -14.15
N GLU A 66 21.77 -42.60 -14.85
CA GLU A 66 20.88 -41.55 -14.28
C GLU A 66 19.47 -41.57 -14.90
N SER A 67 19.10 -42.67 -15.56
CA SER A 67 17.93 -42.71 -16.44
C SER A 67 16.59 -42.98 -15.74
N VAL A 68 16.56 -43.14 -14.42
CA VAL A 68 15.36 -43.53 -13.67
C VAL A 68 14.84 -42.36 -12.84
N VAL A 69 13.61 -41.92 -13.11
CA VAL A 69 12.94 -40.86 -12.35
C VAL A 69 11.82 -41.46 -11.50
N GLN A 70 11.88 -41.20 -10.20
CA GLN A 70 10.84 -41.58 -9.23
C GLN A 70 9.76 -40.50 -9.19
N GLY A 71 8.51 -40.92 -9.02
CA GLY A 71 7.37 -40.01 -8.96
C GLY A 71 6.09 -40.71 -8.56
N LYS A 72 4.96 -40.09 -8.90
CA LYS A 72 3.65 -40.64 -8.60
C LYS A 72 2.77 -40.66 -9.84
N THR A 73 1.85 -41.61 -9.92
CA THR A 73 0.92 -41.74 -11.05
C THR A 73 -0.53 -41.70 -10.60
N TRP A 74 -1.38 -41.16 -11.47
CA TRP A 74 -2.83 -41.04 -11.27
C TRP A 74 -3.61 -41.26 -12.56
N LEU A 75 -4.76 -41.91 -12.46
CA LEU A 75 -5.64 -42.15 -13.60
C LEU A 75 -6.59 -40.98 -13.79
N VAL A 76 -6.43 -40.26 -14.89
CA VAL A 76 -7.32 -39.18 -15.30
C VAL A 76 -8.53 -39.79 -16.02
N CYS A 77 -9.74 -39.53 -15.53
CA CYS A 77 -10.95 -40.22 -15.97
C CYS A 77 -11.85 -39.38 -16.88
N ASN A 78 -11.61 -38.07 -17.01
CA ASN A 78 -12.38 -37.22 -17.92
C ASN A 78 -11.54 -36.09 -18.56
N ALA A 79 -12.04 -35.54 -19.66
CA ALA A 79 -11.36 -34.50 -20.42
C ALA A 79 -11.11 -33.21 -19.64
N SER A 80 -12.02 -32.84 -18.72
CA SER A 80 -11.90 -31.61 -17.93
C SER A 80 -10.72 -31.66 -16.95
N GLN A 81 -10.50 -32.82 -16.30
CA GLN A 81 -9.33 -33.05 -15.44
C GLN A 81 -8.04 -32.91 -16.23
N LEU A 82 -7.97 -33.54 -17.41
CA LEU A 82 -6.79 -33.48 -18.27
C LEU A 82 -6.47 -32.04 -18.70
N GLN A 83 -7.50 -31.29 -19.12
CA GLN A 83 -7.35 -29.92 -19.59
C GLN A 83 -6.83 -28.98 -18.48
N ARG A 84 -7.30 -29.16 -17.24
CA ARG A 84 -6.82 -28.37 -16.09
C ARG A 84 -5.38 -28.69 -15.72
N ILE A 85 -5.01 -29.97 -15.75
CA ILE A 85 -3.62 -30.41 -15.51
C ILE A 85 -2.69 -29.84 -16.59
N GLN A 86 -3.08 -29.92 -17.87
CA GLN A 86 -2.31 -29.32 -18.97
C GLN A 86 -2.19 -27.79 -18.83
N HIS A 87 -3.24 -27.11 -18.38
CA HIS A 87 -3.21 -25.67 -18.15
C HIS A 87 -2.27 -25.28 -16.99
N TYR A 88 -2.22 -26.11 -15.95
CA TYR A 88 -1.35 -25.91 -14.80
C TYR A 88 0.15 -26.06 -15.14
N GLU A 89 0.51 -27.09 -15.90
CA GLU A 89 1.90 -27.29 -16.37
C GLU A 89 2.32 -26.17 -17.34
N GLY A 90 1.35 -25.56 -18.05
CA GLY A 90 1.59 -24.41 -18.90
C GLY A 90 2.19 -24.79 -20.26
N ARG A 91 2.67 -23.78 -21.00
CA ARG A 91 3.18 -23.96 -22.37
C ARG A 91 4.65 -24.40 -22.45
N THR A 92 5.35 -24.40 -21.31
CA THR A 92 6.78 -24.76 -21.22
C THR A 92 7.00 -26.28 -21.25
N TYR A 93 5.94 -27.06 -21.07
CA TYR A 93 5.97 -28.52 -21.05
C TYR A 93 5.03 -29.09 -22.10
N ARG A 94 5.40 -30.22 -22.70
CA ARG A 94 4.55 -31.00 -23.61
C ARG A 94 4.26 -32.37 -23.06
N MET A 95 3.10 -32.93 -23.39
CA MET A 95 2.80 -34.32 -23.05
C MET A 95 3.60 -35.28 -23.92
N GLU A 96 4.22 -36.29 -23.31
CA GLU A 96 4.93 -37.38 -23.98
C GLU A 96 4.43 -38.73 -23.46
N GLU A 97 4.27 -39.71 -24.35
CA GLU A 97 3.91 -41.08 -23.97
C GLU A 97 5.12 -41.79 -23.38
N VAL A 98 4.94 -42.44 -22.24
CA VAL A 98 6.01 -43.11 -21.48
C VAL A 98 5.53 -44.46 -20.94
N GLU A 99 6.49 -45.36 -20.70
CA GLU A 99 6.25 -46.61 -19.96
C GLU A 99 6.44 -46.33 -18.45
N ILE A 100 5.36 -46.43 -17.69
CA ILE A 100 5.32 -46.20 -16.24
C ILE A 100 5.49 -47.54 -15.54
N SER A 101 6.53 -47.68 -14.73
CA SER A 101 6.76 -48.85 -13.87
C SER A 101 6.18 -48.60 -12.48
N LEU A 102 5.15 -49.35 -12.11
CA LEU A 102 4.50 -49.27 -10.80
C LEU A 102 5.33 -49.99 -9.73
N SER A 103 5.11 -49.63 -8.46
CA SER A 103 5.81 -50.23 -7.31
C SER A 103 5.60 -51.74 -7.14
N ASN A 104 4.56 -52.32 -7.74
CA ASN A 104 4.29 -53.77 -7.78
C ASN A 104 5.05 -54.51 -8.89
N GLY A 105 5.85 -53.81 -9.71
CA GLY A 105 6.63 -54.38 -10.82
C GLY A 105 5.88 -54.44 -12.15
N GLU A 106 4.60 -54.02 -12.21
CA GLU A 106 3.83 -53.92 -13.45
C GLU A 106 4.23 -52.70 -14.26
N LYS A 107 4.14 -52.81 -15.58
CA LYS A 107 4.48 -51.76 -16.54
C LYS A 107 3.23 -51.37 -17.34
N GLU A 108 2.86 -50.11 -17.30
CA GLU A 108 1.70 -49.56 -18.01
C GLU A 108 2.11 -48.43 -18.94
N LYS A 109 1.42 -48.29 -20.08
CA LYS A 109 1.57 -47.11 -20.94
C LYS A 109 0.80 -45.93 -20.36
N GLY A 110 1.45 -44.78 -20.28
CA GLY A 110 0.83 -43.54 -19.82
C GLY A 110 1.49 -42.31 -20.42
N TYR A 111 1.23 -41.16 -19.82
CA TYR A 111 1.77 -39.89 -20.27
C TYR A 111 2.49 -39.16 -19.13
N THR A 112 3.46 -38.32 -19.48
CA THR A 112 4.05 -37.35 -18.56
C THR A 112 4.27 -36.02 -19.26
N PHE A 113 4.70 -35.00 -18.53
CA PHE A 113 5.04 -33.69 -19.08
C PHE A 113 6.56 -33.60 -19.23
N VAL A 114 7.07 -33.37 -20.44
CA VAL A 114 8.50 -33.22 -20.71
C VAL A 114 8.76 -31.74 -21.02
N TYR A 115 9.87 -31.21 -20.52
CA TYR A 115 10.26 -29.82 -20.78
C TYR A 115 10.49 -29.60 -22.28
N ASP A 116 9.88 -28.55 -22.84
CA ASP A 116 9.79 -28.28 -24.28
C ASP A 116 10.17 -26.84 -24.62
N ALA A 117 11.12 -26.28 -23.87
CA ALA A 117 11.67 -24.94 -24.08
C ALA A 117 13.21 -24.99 -24.19
N ASP A 118 13.84 -23.81 -24.25
CA ASP A 118 15.28 -23.69 -24.48
C ASP A 118 16.10 -24.44 -23.40
N PRO A 119 16.94 -25.43 -23.80
CA PRO A 119 17.80 -26.18 -22.87
C PRO A 119 18.81 -25.31 -22.11
N ASP A 120 19.20 -24.15 -22.65
CA ASP A 120 20.19 -23.26 -22.01
C ASP A 120 19.69 -22.64 -20.70
N HIS A 121 18.38 -22.69 -20.44
CA HIS A 121 17.77 -22.23 -19.19
C HIS A 121 17.74 -23.29 -18.08
N LEU A 122 18.24 -24.51 -18.34
CA LEU A 122 18.24 -25.60 -17.37
C LEU A 122 19.53 -25.62 -16.55
N LYS A 123 19.39 -25.80 -15.25
CA LYS A 123 20.51 -26.02 -14.31
C LYS A 123 20.40 -27.40 -13.68
N ASP A 124 21.55 -27.99 -13.37
CA ASP A 124 21.59 -29.25 -12.62
C ASP A 124 21.11 -29.01 -11.18
N GLY A 125 20.24 -29.90 -10.69
CA GLY A 125 19.66 -29.79 -9.35
C GLY A 125 18.53 -30.80 -9.14
N ALA A 126 18.24 -31.08 -7.87
CA ALA A 126 17.14 -31.95 -7.48
C ALA A 126 15.93 -31.11 -7.04
N PHE A 127 14.73 -31.60 -7.35
CA PHE A 127 13.48 -31.02 -6.85
C PHE A 127 13.15 -31.60 -5.48
N GLU A 128 13.08 -30.74 -4.47
CA GLU A 128 12.59 -31.09 -3.13
C GLU A 128 11.18 -30.52 -2.95
N PRO A 129 10.11 -31.34 -3.02
CA PRO A 129 8.73 -30.87 -2.88
C PRO A 129 8.47 -30.09 -1.57
N GLY A 130 9.24 -30.39 -0.52
CA GLY A 130 9.13 -29.76 0.80
C GLY A 130 9.56 -28.28 0.86
N ARG A 131 10.38 -27.77 -0.07
CA ARG A 131 10.79 -26.35 -0.09
C ARG A 131 9.69 -25.38 -0.50
N TYR A 132 8.64 -25.87 -1.17
CA TYR A 132 7.44 -25.08 -1.48
C TYR A 132 6.38 -25.19 -0.39
N ALA A 133 6.54 -26.12 0.57
CA ALA A 133 5.66 -26.26 1.74
C ALA A 133 6.04 -25.30 2.88
N THR A 134 7.17 -24.60 2.78
CA THR A 134 7.67 -23.64 3.78
C THR A 134 8.17 -22.38 3.10
N ILE A 135 7.23 -21.52 2.68
CA ILE A 135 7.48 -20.08 2.74
C ILE A 135 7.54 -19.72 4.22
N ASP A 136 8.59 -19.01 4.63
CA ASP A 136 8.90 -18.60 6.01
C ASP A 136 7.66 -18.22 6.83
N VAL A 137 7.19 -19.19 7.62
CA VAL A 137 6.34 -18.99 8.80
C VAL A 137 7.28 -18.97 10.00
N GLN A 138 8.08 -17.92 10.12
CA GLN A 138 8.76 -17.58 11.38
C GLN A 138 8.44 -16.13 11.74
N GLY A 139 7.20 -15.93 12.17
CA GLY A 139 6.85 -14.94 13.19
C GLY A 139 6.37 -15.71 14.41
N THR A 140 7.26 -15.97 15.36
CA THR A 140 6.98 -16.69 16.59
C THR A 140 5.92 -15.96 17.41
N PHE A 141 4.78 -16.63 17.60
CA PHE A 141 3.84 -16.32 18.66
C PHE A 141 4.48 -16.68 20.01
N GLY A 142 4.87 -15.65 20.76
CA GLY A 142 5.16 -15.73 22.19
C GLY A 142 4.04 -15.04 22.96
N ASN A 143 3.46 -15.76 23.91
CA ASN A 143 2.30 -15.37 24.71
C ASN A 143 2.48 -14.05 25.49
N ALA A 144 1.33 -13.39 25.69
CA ALA A 144 1.03 -12.33 26.67
C ALA A 144 1.56 -10.91 26.38
N ALA A 145 0.93 -10.24 25.41
CA ALA A 145 0.69 -8.79 25.42
C ALA A 145 -0.50 -8.47 24.49
N THR A 146 -1.20 -7.37 24.77
CA THR A 146 -2.48 -6.97 24.15
C THR A 146 -2.44 -6.83 22.61
N PRO A 147 -3.54 -7.16 21.88
CA PRO A 147 -3.55 -7.27 20.42
C PRO A 147 -3.23 -5.99 19.62
N GLY A 148 -3.41 -4.81 20.19
CA GLY A 148 -3.21 -3.52 19.49
C GLY A 148 -1.74 -3.18 19.17
N MET A 149 -0.77 -3.65 19.96
CA MET A 149 0.64 -3.22 19.81
C MET A 149 1.47 -4.07 18.83
N GLN A 150 0.99 -5.26 18.44
CA GLN A 150 1.78 -6.18 17.60
C GLN A 150 1.61 -5.94 16.09
N GLN A 151 0.46 -5.41 15.65
CA GLN A 151 0.28 -5.02 14.24
C GLN A 151 1.16 -3.81 13.88
N ASP A 152 1.30 -2.85 14.79
CA ASP A 152 2.13 -1.67 14.60
C ASP A 152 3.62 -2.00 14.44
N LEU A 153 4.15 -2.96 15.21
CA LEU A 153 5.57 -3.35 15.12
C LEU A 153 5.91 -4.12 13.83
N VAL A 154 4.98 -4.89 13.27
CA VAL A 154 5.18 -5.63 12.02
C VAL A 154 4.98 -4.69 10.81
N ALA A 155 3.95 -3.84 10.83
CA ALA A 155 3.74 -2.81 9.82
C ALA A 155 4.89 -1.80 9.81
N PHE A 156 5.37 -1.37 10.99
CA PHE A 156 6.58 -0.57 11.15
C PHE A 156 7.78 -1.30 10.55
N ARG A 157 8.09 -2.55 10.94
CA ARG A 157 9.24 -3.29 10.37
C ARG A 157 9.15 -3.51 8.84
N VAL A 158 7.96 -3.70 8.28
CA VAL A 158 7.75 -3.87 6.82
C VAL A 158 7.84 -2.54 6.08
N ALA A 159 7.30 -1.45 6.64
CA ALA A 159 7.50 -0.08 6.17
C ALA A 159 8.99 0.30 6.19
N MET A 160 9.71 -0.12 7.23
CA MET A 160 11.12 0.17 7.47
C MET A 160 12.04 -0.59 6.50
N ARG A 161 11.72 -1.84 6.15
CA ARG A 161 12.40 -2.59 5.06
C ARG A 161 12.29 -1.92 3.68
N ASN A 162 11.32 -1.02 3.50
CA ASN A 162 11.07 -0.31 2.25
C ASN A 162 11.55 1.15 2.26
N LEU A 163 12.29 1.60 3.29
CA LEU A 163 12.83 2.96 3.38
C LEU A 163 13.64 3.31 2.11
N GLY A 164 13.31 4.44 1.50
CA GLY A 164 14.01 4.96 0.32
C GLY A 164 13.69 4.27 -1.02
N THR A 165 12.83 3.24 -1.05
CA THR A 165 12.45 2.53 -2.29
C THR A 165 11.66 3.40 -3.30
N GLY A 166 11.04 4.48 -2.83
CA GLY A 166 10.24 5.41 -3.65
C GLY A 166 11.03 6.45 -4.46
N MET A 167 12.37 6.47 -4.38
CA MET A 167 13.22 7.53 -4.96
C MET A 167 13.79 7.23 -6.36
N LYS A 168 13.57 6.04 -6.91
CA LYS A 168 14.04 5.70 -8.27
C LYS A 168 13.45 6.67 -9.29
N ASN A 169 14.28 7.25 -10.17
CA ASN A 169 13.90 8.26 -11.15
C ASN A 169 13.38 9.58 -10.53
N ARG A 170 13.72 9.88 -9.28
CA ARG A 170 13.35 11.13 -8.58
C ARG A 170 14.56 11.95 -8.13
N PHE A 171 15.73 11.68 -8.71
CA PHE A 171 16.92 12.50 -8.56
C PHE A 171 17.08 13.41 -9.77
N PHE A 172 17.43 14.67 -9.55
CA PHE A 172 17.51 15.69 -10.59
C PHE A 172 18.82 16.45 -10.51
N GLY A 173 19.38 16.82 -11.67
CA GLY A 173 20.70 17.41 -11.80
C GLY A 173 21.57 16.65 -12.82
N PRO A 174 22.91 16.77 -12.73
CA PRO A 174 23.61 17.65 -11.80
C PRO A 174 23.33 19.12 -12.12
N ILE A 175 23.14 19.96 -11.10
CA ILE A 175 23.19 21.43 -11.26
C ILE A 175 24.51 21.97 -10.71
N SER A 176 24.99 23.12 -11.20
CA SER A 176 26.24 23.67 -10.66
C SER A 176 26.07 24.03 -9.18
N PRO A 177 27.09 23.83 -8.31
CA PRO A 177 27.00 24.21 -6.89
C PRO A 177 26.68 25.70 -6.70
N CYS A 178 27.21 26.55 -7.58
CA CYS A 178 26.90 27.98 -7.62
C CYS A 178 25.41 28.24 -7.86
N ASP A 179 24.78 27.58 -8.83
CA ASP A 179 23.36 27.77 -9.12
C ASP A 179 22.48 27.17 -8.03
N PHE A 180 22.88 26.03 -7.45
CA PHE A 180 22.23 25.43 -6.28
C PHE A 180 22.16 26.41 -5.12
N LEU A 181 23.31 27.01 -4.75
CA LEU A 181 23.38 27.98 -3.65
C LEU A 181 22.52 29.20 -3.95
N LYS A 182 22.62 29.80 -5.15
CA LYS A 182 21.81 30.95 -5.55
C LYS A 182 20.31 30.66 -5.51
N GLN A 183 19.91 29.44 -5.83
CA GLN A 183 18.51 29.06 -5.94
C GLN A 183 17.88 28.73 -4.59
N PHE A 184 18.61 28.06 -3.68
CA PHE A 184 18.03 27.47 -2.48
C PHE A 184 18.44 28.12 -1.17
N LEU A 185 19.51 28.91 -1.14
CA LEU A 185 19.96 29.60 0.06
C LEU A 185 20.21 31.09 -0.23
N PRO A 186 19.88 31.99 0.71
CA PRO A 186 20.19 33.39 0.53
C PRO A 186 21.71 33.60 0.57
N LYS A 187 22.19 34.59 -0.19
CA LYS A 187 23.57 35.05 -0.01
C LYS A 187 23.69 35.70 1.37
N ALA A 188 24.57 35.17 2.21
CA ALA A 188 24.84 35.75 3.53
C ALA A 188 25.31 37.21 3.39
N VAL A 189 24.77 38.09 4.24
CA VAL A 189 25.17 39.51 4.31
C VAL A 189 26.58 39.63 4.91
N ILE A 190 26.92 38.72 5.81
CA ILE A 190 28.24 38.64 6.45
C ILE A 190 29.21 37.91 5.52
N ALA A 191 30.40 38.49 5.35
CA ALA A 191 31.45 37.90 4.53
C ALA A 191 31.82 36.49 5.04
N LEU A 192 31.91 35.54 4.10
CA LEU A 192 32.36 34.18 4.38
C LEU A 192 33.81 34.22 4.91
N PRO A 193 34.13 33.56 6.04
CA PRO A 193 35.49 33.48 6.57
C PRO A 193 36.38 32.51 5.75
N TRP A 194 36.39 32.64 4.43
CA TRP A 194 37.19 31.84 3.50
C TRP A 194 38.61 32.42 3.39
N SER A 195 39.54 31.77 4.08
CA SER A 195 40.96 32.17 4.16
C SER A 195 41.87 31.06 3.67
N ASP A 196 43.15 31.38 3.42
CA ASP A 196 44.14 30.36 3.03
C ASP A 196 44.34 29.30 4.12
N ASP A 197 44.29 29.70 5.39
CA ASP A 197 44.30 28.79 6.54
C ASP A 197 43.08 27.85 6.57
N ALA A 198 41.90 28.33 6.17
CA ALA A 198 40.72 27.47 6.02
C ALA A 198 40.86 26.47 4.86
N LYS A 199 41.44 26.90 3.73
CA LYS A 199 41.74 26.01 2.60
C LYS A 199 42.77 24.96 3.01
N GLU A 200 43.83 25.34 3.72
CA GLU A 200 44.86 24.42 4.21
C GLU A 200 44.26 23.35 5.14
N ARG A 201 43.35 23.72 6.05
CA ARG A 201 42.62 22.74 6.87
C ARG A 201 41.83 21.73 6.05
N LEU A 202 41.04 22.20 5.07
CA LEU A 202 40.24 21.32 4.21
C LEU A 202 41.12 20.46 3.29
N HIS A 203 42.23 21.01 2.79
CA HIS A 203 43.23 20.25 2.03
C HIS A 203 43.88 19.16 2.89
N ALA A 204 44.17 19.43 4.16
CA ALA A 204 44.68 18.43 5.09
C ALA A 204 43.68 17.28 5.31
N VAL A 205 42.38 17.58 5.39
CA VAL A 205 41.32 16.56 5.44
C VAL A 205 41.29 15.73 4.16
N ALA A 206 41.32 16.39 3.00
CA ALA A 206 41.27 15.73 1.71
C ALA A 206 42.50 14.82 1.47
N THR A 207 43.69 15.20 1.96
CA THR A 207 44.94 14.45 1.72
C THR A 207 45.32 13.48 2.82
N ALA A 208 44.56 13.44 3.93
CA ALA A 208 44.80 12.51 5.02
C ALA A 208 44.55 11.06 4.57
N ASN A 209 45.57 10.21 4.74
CA ASN A 209 45.51 8.78 4.45
C ASN A 209 45.07 7.94 5.67
N ASN A 210 44.43 8.60 6.64
CA ASN A 210 44.07 8.01 7.93
C ASN A 210 42.68 7.39 7.79
N GLY A 211 42.48 6.17 8.31
CA GLY A 211 41.22 5.44 8.18
C GLY A 211 39.97 6.23 8.60
N ASP A 212 38.81 5.78 8.13
CA ASP A 212 37.53 6.50 8.10
C ASP A 212 37.20 7.33 9.38
N GLY A 213 37.50 6.81 10.58
CA GLY A 213 37.22 7.52 11.85
C GLY A 213 38.02 8.81 12.10
N ALA A 214 39.30 8.88 11.68
CA ALA A 214 40.12 10.08 11.89
C ALA A 214 39.78 11.23 10.92
N MET A 215 39.09 10.90 9.82
CA MET A 215 38.62 11.85 8.82
C MET A 215 37.49 12.72 9.37
N PHE A 216 36.57 12.16 10.16
CA PHE A 216 35.43 12.92 10.69
C PHE A 216 35.85 14.05 11.61
N ASP A 217 36.66 13.77 12.63
CA ASP A 217 37.17 14.79 13.56
C ASP A 217 37.92 15.92 12.85
N SER A 218 38.70 15.55 11.83
CA SER A 218 39.47 16.51 11.04
C SER A 218 38.54 17.38 10.18
N MET A 219 37.50 16.78 9.60
CA MET A 219 36.45 17.51 8.87
C MET A 219 35.67 18.45 9.80
N ILE A 220 35.25 17.99 10.98
CA ILE A 220 34.55 18.80 12.00
C ILE A 220 35.37 20.04 12.33
N ARG A 221 36.65 19.89 12.69
CA ARG A 221 37.56 21.02 12.99
C ARG A 221 37.77 21.95 11.79
N ALA A 222 37.82 21.41 10.58
CA ALA A 222 37.98 22.22 9.37
C ALA A 222 36.72 23.06 9.06
N LEU A 223 35.54 22.54 9.38
CA LEU A 223 34.24 23.18 9.09
C LEU A 223 33.72 24.07 10.21
N GLU A 224 34.20 23.92 11.44
CA GLU A 224 33.79 24.70 12.63
C GLU A 224 33.70 26.22 12.38
N PRO A 225 34.67 26.89 11.69
CA PRO A 225 34.61 28.33 11.44
C PRO A 225 33.39 28.78 10.60
N PHE A 226 32.77 27.87 9.86
CA PHE A 226 31.60 28.13 9.02
C PHE A 226 30.27 27.84 9.73
N CYS A 227 30.30 27.31 10.96
CA CYS A 227 29.13 26.85 11.72
C CYS A 227 28.98 27.58 13.08
N PRO A 228 28.86 28.92 13.15
CA PRO A 228 28.79 29.66 14.42
C PRO A 228 27.56 29.35 15.29
N THR A 229 26.50 28.76 14.73
CA THR A 229 25.25 28.47 15.46
C THR A 229 24.86 27.00 15.43
N VAL A 230 25.74 26.14 14.91
CA VAL A 230 25.47 24.71 14.70
C VAL A 230 26.72 23.94 15.09
N ASP A 231 26.57 22.87 15.85
CA ASP A 231 27.66 21.95 16.19
C ASP A 231 27.62 20.73 15.27
N LEU A 232 28.80 20.21 14.96
CA LEU A 232 29.00 19.02 14.14
C LEU A 232 29.45 17.87 15.03
N PHE A 233 28.76 16.73 14.93
CA PHE A 233 29.03 15.55 15.74
C PHE A 233 29.31 14.33 14.87
N GLU A 234 30.32 13.56 15.27
CA GLU A 234 30.66 12.27 14.68
C GLU A 234 29.65 11.21 15.17
N MET A 235 29.03 10.48 14.25
CA MET A 235 27.91 9.60 14.56
C MET A 235 28.25 8.09 14.50
N GLN A 236 29.37 7.67 13.92
CA GLN A 236 29.71 6.25 13.83
C GLN A 236 30.14 5.65 15.17
N SER A 237 30.68 6.44 16.10
CA SER A 237 31.00 5.98 17.46
C SER A 237 29.79 5.93 18.41
N HIS A 238 28.61 6.37 17.96
CA HIS A 238 27.36 6.41 18.72
C HIS A 238 26.35 5.38 18.17
N PRO A 239 26.56 4.06 18.39
CA PRO A 239 25.61 3.03 17.99
C PRO A 239 24.23 3.34 18.59
N ASP A 240 23.17 3.07 17.84
CA ASP A 240 21.75 3.27 18.20
C ASP A 240 21.16 4.69 18.06
N SER A 241 21.95 5.69 17.63
CA SER A 241 21.46 7.08 17.46
C SER A 241 20.29 7.23 16.47
N PHE A 242 20.30 6.47 15.37
CA PHE A 242 19.22 6.46 14.37
C PHE A 242 18.25 5.27 14.54
N GLY A 243 18.22 4.65 15.75
CA GLY A 243 17.64 3.37 16.23
C GLY A 243 16.33 2.80 15.66
N MET A 244 16.09 2.97 14.36
CA MET A 244 14.86 2.70 13.64
C MET A 244 15.07 1.50 12.67
N ASP A 245 16.27 1.33 12.12
CA ASP A 245 16.69 0.14 11.36
C ASP A 245 18.10 -0.32 11.79
N PRO A 246 18.25 -1.52 12.40
CA PRO A 246 19.57 -2.07 12.77
C PRO A 246 20.51 -2.29 11.58
N GLN A 247 20.01 -2.27 10.35
CA GLN A 247 20.79 -2.45 9.12
C GLN A 247 21.14 -1.13 8.43
N LEU A 248 20.57 0.00 8.84
CA LEU A 248 20.91 1.31 8.29
C LEU A 248 22.18 1.82 9.01
N PRO A 249 23.32 1.97 8.30
CA PRO A 249 24.53 2.48 8.94
C PRO A 249 24.32 3.93 9.37
N ASN A 250 24.94 4.33 10.48
CA ASN A 250 24.93 5.74 10.90
C ASN A 250 25.57 6.64 9.82
N PRO A 251 25.10 7.88 9.67
CA PRO A 251 25.82 8.87 8.88
C PRO A 251 27.22 9.12 9.47
N GLY A 252 28.10 9.79 8.72
CA GLY A 252 29.44 10.11 9.24
C GLY A 252 29.36 11.25 10.25
N ILE A 253 28.81 12.39 9.81
CA ILE A 253 28.62 13.58 10.65
C ILE A 253 27.16 14.03 10.57
N CYS A 254 26.60 14.42 11.71
CA CYS A 254 25.34 15.16 11.78
C CYS A 254 25.58 16.53 12.40
N SER A 255 24.77 17.50 11.98
CA SER A 255 24.83 18.85 12.53
C SER A 255 23.61 19.16 13.39
N TYR A 256 23.78 19.80 14.53
CA TYR A 256 22.70 20.15 15.46
C TYR A 256 22.78 21.62 15.82
N PRO A 257 21.64 22.32 16.03
CA PRO A 257 21.67 23.69 16.54
C PRO A 257 22.44 23.72 17.87
N ARG A 258 23.34 24.70 18.05
CA ARG A 258 24.01 24.91 19.34
C ARG A 258 22.97 25.11 20.43
N PRO A 259 22.92 24.28 21.48
CA PRO A 259 21.95 24.49 22.53
C PRO A 259 22.31 25.74 23.33
N SER A 260 21.30 26.52 23.72
CA SER A 260 21.47 27.62 24.68
C SER A 260 21.70 27.12 26.11
N ASP A 261 21.54 25.82 26.37
CA ASP A 261 21.82 25.20 27.66
C ASP A 261 22.38 23.78 27.51
N THR A 262 23.43 23.53 28.26
CA THR A 262 24.36 22.40 28.17
C THR A 262 23.74 21.04 28.51
N SER A 263 24.00 20.01 27.68
CA SER A 263 24.15 18.56 28.00
C SER A 263 23.43 17.54 27.10
N GLU A 264 22.90 17.90 25.92
CA GLU A 264 22.21 16.92 25.08
C GLU A 264 23.20 16.01 24.31
N GLU A 265 22.97 14.70 24.37
CA GLU A 265 23.77 13.70 23.66
C GLU A 265 23.48 13.73 22.14
N PRO A 266 24.50 13.57 21.28
CA PRO A 266 24.33 13.41 19.84
C PRO A 266 23.42 12.20 19.54
N GLY A 267 22.42 12.39 18.66
CA GLY A 267 21.51 11.32 18.26
C GLY A 267 20.02 11.67 18.33
N ASP A 268 19.66 12.86 18.81
CA ASP A 268 18.26 13.31 18.80
C ASP A 268 17.77 13.57 17.35
N MET A 269 17.06 12.58 16.81
CA MET A 269 16.46 12.64 15.47
C MET A 269 15.49 13.83 15.29
N LEU A 270 14.98 14.42 16.37
CA LEU A 270 14.09 15.59 16.33
C LEU A 270 14.82 16.91 16.03
N LYS A 271 16.16 16.94 16.15
CA LYS A 271 16.92 18.21 16.15
C LYS A 271 17.99 18.36 15.08
N PHE A 272 18.46 17.26 14.46
CA PHE A 272 19.52 17.39 13.46
C PHE A 272 19.07 18.21 12.23
N GLU A 273 19.99 19.04 11.71
CA GLU A 273 19.76 19.93 10.57
C GLU A 273 20.30 19.32 9.27
N HIS A 274 21.51 18.73 9.30
CA HIS A 274 22.17 18.15 8.13
C HIS A 274 22.74 16.76 8.42
N VAL A 275 22.84 15.99 7.34
CA VAL A 275 23.55 14.71 7.30
C VAL A 275 24.72 14.81 6.32
N PHE A 276 25.91 14.46 6.79
CA PHE A 276 27.10 14.27 5.98
C PHE A 276 27.35 12.76 5.83
N HIS A 277 27.21 12.27 4.61
CA HIS A 277 27.47 10.89 4.27
C HIS A 277 28.83 10.77 3.58
N PHE A 278 29.70 9.93 4.13
CA PHE A 278 31.06 9.69 3.61
C PHE A 278 31.11 8.33 2.93
N THR A 279 31.69 8.29 1.74
CA THR A 279 31.81 7.06 0.93
C THR A 279 33.03 7.13 0.03
N HIS A 280 33.50 5.96 -0.40
CA HIS A 280 34.61 5.83 -1.36
C HIS A 280 34.16 6.06 -2.80
N ASP A 281 32.94 5.63 -3.13
CA ASP A 281 32.32 5.73 -4.45
C ASP A 281 31.21 6.79 -4.46
N ASP A 282 30.87 7.27 -5.65
CA ASP A 282 29.81 8.26 -5.86
C ASP A 282 28.49 7.58 -6.22
N GLY A 283 27.41 8.01 -5.57
CA GLY A 283 26.05 7.60 -5.92
C GLY A 283 25.53 8.25 -7.20
N PHE A 284 26.21 9.28 -7.72
CA PHE A 284 25.73 10.12 -8.80
C PHE A 284 26.79 10.36 -9.88
N GLY A 285 26.34 10.55 -11.13
CA GLY A 285 27.18 10.93 -12.26
C GLY A 285 27.05 12.42 -12.61
N ASP A 286 28.11 13.00 -13.19
CA ASP A 286 28.10 14.40 -13.66
C ASP A 286 27.79 14.55 -15.16
N GLU A 287 27.70 13.43 -15.88
CA GLU A 287 27.56 13.42 -17.34
C GLU A 287 26.20 12.84 -17.76
N ALA A 288 26.16 11.92 -18.73
CA ALA A 288 24.93 11.46 -19.39
C ALA A 288 23.94 10.73 -18.47
N CYS A 289 24.38 10.24 -17.30
CA CYS A 289 23.52 9.53 -16.36
C CYS A 289 23.77 10.05 -14.93
N LEU A 290 22.79 10.75 -14.36
CA LEU A 290 22.83 11.19 -12.97
C LEU A 290 22.75 10.00 -12.01
N GLU A 291 21.84 9.05 -12.24
CA GLU A 291 21.67 7.88 -11.37
C GLU A 291 22.53 6.71 -11.86
N LEU A 292 23.76 6.62 -11.35
CA LEU A 292 24.66 5.52 -11.69
C LEU A 292 24.05 4.16 -11.32
N THR A 293 24.14 3.18 -12.22
CA THR A 293 23.46 1.88 -12.10
C THR A 293 24.32 0.81 -11.43
N THR A 294 25.46 1.17 -10.85
CA THR A 294 26.28 0.19 -10.11
C THR A 294 25.60 -0.16 -8.78
N PRO A 295 25.75 -1.40 -8.27
CA PRO A 295 25.16 -1.80 -7.00
C PRO A 295 25.55 -0.88 -5.83
N ASP A 296 26.81 -0.44 -5.78
CA ASP A 296 27.30 0.48 -4.75
C ASP A 296 26.66 1.86 -4.84
N ALA A 297 26.50 2.40 -6.06
CA ALA A 297 25.84 3.69 -6.26
C ALA A 297 24.36 3.64 -5.87
N GLU A 298 23.66 2.55 -6.22
CA GLU A 298 22.29 2.33 -5.77
C GLU A 298 22.19 2.24 -4.24
N ARG A 299 23.13 1.55 -3.58
CA ARG A 299 23.18 1.44 -2.11
C ARG A 299 23.36 2.82 -1.47
N ILE A 300 24.27 3.65 -1.99
CA ILE A 300 24.52 5.02 -1.50
C ILE A 300 23.24 5.87 -1.63
N ARG A 301 22.58 5.85 -2.79
CA ARG A 301 21.34 6.61 -3.01
C ARG A 301 20.21 6.14 -2.09
N ARG A 302 20.06 4.84 -1.86
CA ARG A 302 19.08 4.28 -0.92
C ARG A 302 19.35 4.76 0.51
N GLN A 303 20.60 4.73 0.95
CA GLN A 303 20.99 5.15 2.29
C GLN A 303 20.74 6.66 2.52
N LEU A 304 21.17 7.50 1.57
CA LEU A 304 20.87 8.94 1.57
C LEU A 304 19.36 9.22 1.63
N SER A 305 18.57 8.46 0.85
CA SER A 305 17.10 8.59 0.86
C SER A 305 16.49 8.19 2.19
N ALA A 306 17.04 7.17 2.86
CA ALA A 306 16.60 6.73 4.17
C ALA A 306 16.82 7.84 5.23
N TYR A 307 17.98 8.50 5.24
CA TYR A 307 18.24 9.62 6.15
C TYR A 307 17.24 10.77 5.97
N ALA A 308 16.99 11.17 4.72
CA ALA A 308 15.99 12.19 4.43
C ALA A 308 14.57 11.76 4.87
N THR A 309 14.22 10.48 4.67
CA THR A 309 12.92 9.93 5.11
C THR A 309 12.77 9.99 6.62
N ILE A 310 13.83 9.65 7.37
CA ILE A 310 13.85 9.74 8.84
C ILE A 310 13.65 11.19 9.28
N GLN A 311 14.38 12.14 8.69
CA GLN A 311 14.25 13.55 9.05
C GLN A 311 12.84 14.08 8.80
N PHE A 312 12.26 13.77 7.64
CA PHE A 312 10.89 14.14 7.28
C PHE A 312 9.80 13.49 8.14
N THR A 313 10.13 12.40 8.84
CA THR A 313 9.21 11.70 9.75
C THR A 313 9.34 12.26 11.17
N ALA A 314 10.55 12.61 11.58
CA ALA A 314 10.83 13.15 12.90
C ALA A 314 10.52 14.64 13.03
N GLN A 315 10.59 15.41 11.94
CA GLN A 315 10.59 16.88 11.97
C GLN A 315 9.56 17.47 11.00
N HIS A 316 8.96 18.60 11.39
CA HIS A 316 8.09 19.40 10.52
C HIS A 316 8.92 20.14 9.46
N ARG A 317 9.20 19.45 8.35
CA ARG A 317 10.05 19.94 7.26
C ARG A 317 9.29 20.03 5.92
N THR A 318 9.50 21.14 5.22
CA THR A 318 9.11 21.31 3.81
C THR A 318 10.17 20.76 2.86
N HIS A 319 11.43 20.85 3.27
CA HIS A 319 12.59 20.31 2.56
C HIS A 319 13.75 20.11 3.54
N THR A 320 14.77 19.35 3.14
CA THR A 320 16.01 19.18 3.91
C THR A 320 17.24 19.15 3.01
N PHE A 321 18.43 19.24 3.58
CA PHE A 321 19.70 19.19 2.89
C PHE A 321 20.59 18.06 3.40
N SER A 322 21.39 17.49 2.51
CA SER A 322 22.44 16.54 2.84
C SER A 322 23.72 16.83 2.06
N ILE A 323 24.84 16.40 2.60
CA ILE A 323 26.15 16.51 1.99
C ILE A 323 26.68 15.11 1.73
N LEU A 324 27.07 14.85 0.49
CA LEU A 324 27.80 13.63 0.12
C LEU A 324 29.28 13.96 0.00
N ILE A 325 30.14 13.27 0.75
CA ILE A 325 31.60 13.41 0.68
C ILE A 325 32.20 12.15 0.05
N THR A 326 32.93 12.33 -1.04
CA THR A 326 33.63 11.26 -1.79
C THR A 326 35.10 11.61 -1.92
N LYS A 327 35.96 11.02 -1.07
CA LYS A 327 37.41 11.30 -1.02
C LYS A 327 37.73 12.80 -0.93
N HIS A 328 38.04 13.44 -2.05
CA HIS A 328 38.40 14.87 -2.16
C HIS A 328 37.26 15.77 -2.66
N HIS A 329 36.09 15.20 -2.94
CA HIS A 329 34.96 15.90 -3.55
C HIS A 329 33.72 15.87 -2.65
N ALA A 330 32.85 16.85 -2.86
CA ALA A 330 31.54 16.92 -2.22
C ALA A 330 30.42 17.11 -3.26
N ARG A 331 29.20 16.75 -2.86
CA ARG A 331 27.95 17.17 -3.50
C ARG A 331 27.00 17.72 -2.44
N LEU A 332 26.24 18.75 -2.81
CA LEU A 332 25.10 19.22 -2.04
C LEU A 332 23.83 18.59 -2.59
N ILE A 333 22.95 18.19 -1.70
CA ILE A 333 21.68 17.54 -2.05
C ILE A 333 20.57 18.27 -1.33
N ARG A 334 19.53 18.71 -2.06
CA ARG A 334 18.28 19.23 -1.48
C ARG A 334 17.18 18.20 -1.70
N TRP A 335 16.51 17.80 -0.64
CA TRP A 335 15.38 16.87 -0.66
C TRP A 335 14.08 17.63 -0.44
N ASP A 336 13.05 17.32 -1.21
CA ASP A 336 11.67 17.71 -0.93
C ASP A 336 10.71 16.56 -1.27
N ARG A 337 9.41 16.78 -1.10
CA ARG A 337 8.41 15.71 -1.29
C ARG A 337 8.21 15.28 -2.75
N ALA A 338 8.82 15.96 -3.72
CA ALA A 338 8.83 15.52 -5.12
C ALA A 338 10.09 14.71 -5.48
N GLY A 339 11.20 14.87 -4.74
CA GLY A 339 12.44 14.14 -5.00
C GLY A 339 13.67 14.84 -4.41
N ALA A 340 14.81 14.69 -5.09
CA ALA A 340 16.07 15.30 -4.67
C ALA A 340 16.79 16.00 -5.82
N ILE A 341 17.32 17.18 -5.56
CA ILE A 341 18.17 17.94 -6.49
C ILE A 341 19.62 17.80 -6.03
N VAL A 342 20.49 17.41 -6.94
CA VAL A 342 21.88 17.05 -6.68
C VAL A 342 22.81 17.97 -7.47
N THR A 343 23.87 18.47 -6.85
CA THR A 343 24.89 19.26 -7.56
C THR A 343 25.83 18.38 -8.38
N SER A 344 26.53 18.96 -9.35
CA SER A 344 27.78 18.37 -9.85
C SER A 344 28.77 18.24 -8.69
N LYS A 345 29.67 17.24 -8.74
CA LYS A 345 30.72 17.13 -7.72
C LYS A 345 31.70 18.30 -7.82
N PHE A 346 32.25 18.70 -6.68
CA PHE A 346 33.24 19.76 -6.60
C PHE A 346 34.34 19.43 -5.58
N PRO A 347 35.60 19.87 -5.80
CA PRO A 347 36.69 19.65 -4.86
C PRO A 347 36.51 20.55 -3.63
N PHE A 348 36.05 19.99 -2.50
CA PHE A 348 35.66 20.78 -1.33
C PHE A 348 36.82 21.52 -0.64
N ALA A 349 38.07 21.16 -0.94
CA ALA A 349 39.26 21.84 -0.42
C ALA A 349 39.73 23.01 -1.28
N GLU A 350 39.39 22.99 -2.58
CA GLU A 350 39.83 24.00 -3.55
C GLU A 350 38.74 25.04 -3.83
N GLU A 351 37.47 24.62 -3.78
CA GLU A 351 36.31 25.44 -4.06
C GLU A 351 35.52 25.79 -2.79
N PRO A 352 34.97 27.02 -2.67
CA PRO A 352 34.36 27.51 -1.44
C PRO A 352 32.96 26.94 -1.19
N TYR A 353 32.38 26.17 -2.11
CA TYR A 353 30.94 25.86 -2.10
C TYR A 353 30.44 25.13 -0.86
N LEU A 354 31.25 24.25 -0.25
CA LEU A 354 30.87 23.59 1.01
C LEU A 354 30.83 24.59 2.18
N ALA A 355 31.82 25.49 2.24
CA ALA A 355 31.87 26.55 3.24
C ALA A 355 30.75 27.58 3.01
N GLU A 356 30.50 27.98 1.77
CA GLU A 356 29.39 28.85 1.37
C GLU A 356 28.04 28.26 1.74
N PHE A 357 27.83 26.95 1.53
CA PHE A 357 26.61 26.26 1.91
C PHE A 357 26.34 26.37 3.40
N LEU A 358 27.31 25.96 4.25
CA LEU A 358 27.14 25.97 5.71
C LEU A 358 26.95 27.40 6.22
N TRP A 359 27.75 28.33 5.71
CA TRP A 359 27.65 29.74 6.07
C TRP A 359 26.32 30.36 5.65
N ALA A 360 25.83 30.07 4.44
CA ALA A 360 24.53 30.56 4.00
C ALA A 360 23.40 29.96 4.84
N TYR A 361 23.48 28.66 5.17
CA TYR A 361 22.48 27.96 5.96
C TYR A 361 22.33 28.52 7.38
N VAL A 362 23.43 28.68 8.11
CA VAL A 362 23.42 29.22 9.49
C VAL A 362 22.99 30.69 9.57
N HIS A 363 22.98 31.41 8.45
CA HIS A 363 22.43 32.77 8.34
C HIS A 363 21.04 32.83 7.70
N ALA A 364 20.52 31.70 7.20
CA ALA A 364 19.18 31.60 6.65
C ALA A 364 18.13 31.57 7.77
N ASN A 365 16.91 32.01 7.47
CA ASN A 365 15.77 31.90 8.40
C ASN A 365 15.20 30.46 8.41
N SER A 366 14.27 30.17 9.32
CA SER A 366 13.72 28.81 9.48
C SER A 366 13.06 28.26 8.21
N GLU A 367 12.31 29.09 7.48
CA GLU A 367 11.67 28.69 6.22
C GLU A 367 12.70 28.28 5.16
N GLN A 368 13.76 29.07 5.00
CA GLN A 368 14.86 28.80 4.07
C GLN A 368 15.71 27.58 4.49
N ARG A 369 15.75 27.26 5.78
CA ARG A 369 16.34 26.02 6.32
C ARG A 369 15.42 24.80 6.15
N GLY A 370 14.21 25.01 5.65
CA GLY A 370 13.24 23.97 5.37
C GLY A 370 12.33 23.58 6.52
N TRP A 371 12.30 24.33 7.62
CA TRP A 371 11.28 24.17 8.66
C TRP A 371 9.91 24.65 8.17
N ASP A 372 8.86 23.89 8.49
CA ASP A 372 7.49 24.31 8.22
C ASP A 372 7.05 25.36 9.24
N THR A 373 7.09 26.63 8.83
CA THR A 373 6.70 27.79 9.65
C THR A 373 5.19 27.90 9.89
N SER A 374 4.37 27.07 9.24
CA SER A 374 2.93 26.98 9.51
C SER A 374 2.60 26.13 10.74
N VAL A 375 3.60 25.44 11.30
CA VAL A 375 3.53 24.72 12.58
C VAL A 375 4.41 25.44 13.60
N THR A 376 3.88 25.76 14.77
CA THR A 376 4.62 26.43 15.84
C THR A 376 4.53 25.62 17.13
N ASP A 377 5.67 25.29 17.74
CA ASP A 377 5.66 24.76 19.11
C ASP A 377 5.39 25.91 20.10
N ILE A 378 4.14 26.00 20.55
CA ILE A 378 3.71 27.08 21.44
C ILE A 378 4.14 26.83 22.89
N SER A 379 4.67 25.65 23.22
CA SER A 379 5.26 25.39 24.54
C SER A 379 6.59 26.10 24.74
N THR A 380 7.30 26.42 23.65
CA THR A 380 8.61 27.10 23.69
C THR A 380 8.50 28.63 23.71
N LEU A 381 7.31 29.18 23.50
CA LEU A 381 7.10 30.63 23.42
C LEU A 381 7.12 31.25 24.83
N THR A 382 7.98 32.26 25.01
CA THR A 382 8.11 33.01 26.26
C THR A 382 6.95 33.96 26.52
N GLU A 383 6.31 34.46 25.47
CA GLU A 383 5.17 35.36 25.53
C GLU A 383 4.00 34.76 24.75
N LEU A 384 2.96 34.34 25.48
CA LEU A 384 1.69 33.88 24.92
C LEU A 384 0.58 34.86 25.31
N SER A 385 -0.36 35.08 24.40
CA SER A 385 -1.61 35.76 24.78
C SER A 385 -2.38 34.90 25.79
N GLY A 386 -3.25 35.53 26.60
CA GLY A 386 -4.11 34.78 27.54
C GLY A 386 -4.99 33.72 26.85
N ARG A 387 -5.34 33.95 25.58
CA ARG A 387 -6.08 32.97 24.76
C ARG A 387 -5.21 31.77 24.37
N GLU A 388 -3.97 32.00 23.95
CA GLU A 388 -3.05 30.91 23.60
C GLU A 388 -2.63 30.10 24.83
N THR A 389 -2.43 30.73 25.98
CA THR A 389 -2.20 30.01 27.25
C THR A 389 -3.37 29.08 27.54
N PHE A 390 -4.61 29.58 27.46
CA PHE A 390 -5.80 28.76 27.65
C PHE A 390 -5.87 27.59 26.66
N LEU A 391 -5.68 27.83 25.35
CA LEU A 391 -5.77 26.77 24.34
C LEU A 391 -4.65 25.74 24.47
N ARG A 392 -3.43 26.15 24.84
CA ARG A 392 -2.34 25.23 25.14
C ARG A 392 -2.70 24.30 26.30
N ASP A 393 -3.14 24.88 27.41
CA ASP A 393 -3.44 24.11 28.63
C ASP A 393 -4.65 23.19 28.41
N GLU A 394 -5.62 23.63 27.61
CA GLU A 394 -6.79 22.85 27.24
C GLU A 394 -6.46 21.74 26.23
N ALA A 395 -5.56 21.98 25.27
CA ALA A 395 -5.03 20.94 24.39
C ALA A 395 -4.34 19.85 25.22
N ARG A 396 -3.50 20.24 26.20
CA ARG A 396 -2.87 19.28 27.13
C ARG A 396 -3.90 18.44 27.87
N ARG A 397 -4.94 19.09 28.40
CA ARG A 397 -5.99 18.43 29.18
C ARG A 397 -6.86 17.50 28.34
N ILE A 398 -7.28 17.93 27.15
CA ILE A 398 -8.20 17.17 26.27
C ILE A 398 -7.48 16.02 25.57
N LEU A 399 -6.26 16.26 25.08
CA LEU A 399 -5.48 15.31 24.28
C LEU A 399 -4.50 14.49 25.12
N ASP A 400 -4.53 14.65 26.45
CA ASP A 400 -3.67 13.95 27.42
C ASP A 400 -2.16 14.12 27.12
N ILE A 401 -1.72 15.36 26.86
CA ILE A 401 -0.33 15.67 26.50
C ILE A 401 0.50 15.93 27.76
N PRO A 402 1.56 15.13 28.04
CA PRO A 402 2.47 15.32 29.16
C PRO A 402 3.10 16.72 29.19
N LEU A 403 3.29 17.30 30.39
CA LEU A 403 3.74 18.69 30.57
C LEU A 403 5.08 19.03 29.88
N ASP A 404 5.95 18.05 29.75
CA ASP A 404 7.26 18.12 29.09
C ASP A 404 7.20 17.91 27.57
N GLU A 405 6.09 17.40 27.05
CA GLU A 405 5.88 17.24 25.61
C GLU A 405 5.36 18.54 24.94
N PRO A 406 5.72 18.78 23.66
CA PRO A 406 5.36 19.99 22.94
C PRO A 406 3.87 20.04 22.57
N VAL A 407 3.33 21.26 22.51
CA VAL A 407 2.00 21.52 21.95
C VAL A 407 2.20 22.35 20.70
N PHE A 408 1.73 21.83 19.57
CA PHE A 408 1.87 22.47 18.28
C PHE A 408 0.61 23.23 17.90
N ARG A 409 0.79 24.48 17.45
CA ARG A 409 -0.23 25.25 16.74
C ARG A 409 -0.05 25.08 15.25
N PHE A 410 -1.05 24.52 14.58
CA PHE A 410 -1.15 24.36 13.14
C PHE A 410 -1.93 25.54 12.55
N THR A 411 -1.37 26.14 11.51
CA THR A 411 -2.01 27.20 10.74
C THR A 411 -2.72 26.58 9.53
N VAL A 412 -4.00 26.90 9.34
CA VAL A 412 -4.80 26.39 8.22
C VAL A 412 -5.47 27.58 7.52
N TRP A 413 -5.21 27.70 6.23
CA TRP A 413 -5.80 28.73 5.37
C TRP A 413 -6.88 28.10 4.52
N ASP A 414 -8.14 28.54 4.69
CA ASP A 414 -9.30 27.97 4.02
C ASP A 414 -9.52 28.54 2.61
N ASP A 415 -8.56 28.31 1.71
CA ASP A 415 -8.61 28.75 0.29
C ASP A 415 -9.67 28.04 -0.55
N ASP A 416 -10.32 27.00 -0.01
CA ASP A 416 -11.38 26.29 -0.72
C ASP A 416 -12.77 26.91 -0.53
N ASP A 417 -13.07 27.53 0.62
CA ASP A 417 -14.42 28.04 0.96
C ASP A 417 -14.41 29.51 1.41
N THR A 418 -13.92 29.80 2.62
CA THR A 418 -14.12 31.10 3.27
C THR A 418 -13.01 32.12 2.98
N GLY A 419 -11.81 31.66 2.64
CA GLY A 419 -10.61 32.49 2.59
C GLY A 419 -10.18 33.00 3.97
N GLU A 420 -10.57 32.34 5.06
CA GLU A 420 -10.20 32.70 6.42
C GLU A 420 -9.00 31.89 6.93
N LEU A 421 -8.28 32.48 7.89
CA LEU A 421 -7.16 31.85 8.58
C LEU A 421 -7.63 31.32 9.93
N SER A 422 -7.37 30.04 10.21
CA SER A 422 -7.72 29.40 11.48
C SER A 422 -6.53 28.68 12.09
N TYR A 423 -6.60 28.46 13.41
CA TYR A 423 -5.56 27.80 14.19
C TYR A 423 -6.10 26.58 14.91
N TYR A 424 -5.31 25.51 14.89
CA TYR A 424 -5.62 24.25 15.57
C TYR A 424 -4.45 23.84 16.46
N TYR A 425 -4.73 23.19 17.58
CA TYR A 425 -3.72 22.89 18.61
C TYR A 425 -3.69 21.39 18.86
N GLY A 426 -2.51 20.79 18.73
CA GLY A 426 -2.34 19.35 18.85
C GLY A 426 -0.93 18.95 19.30
N HIS A 427 -0.62 17.67 19.14
CA HIS A 427 0.67 17.09 19.51
C HIS A 427 1.22 16.25 18.34
N LYS A 428 1.80 15.08 18.61
CA LYS A 428 2.29 14.14 17.62
C LYS A 428 1.17 13.58 16.74
N PRO A 429 1.48 13.18 15.50
CA PRO A 429 0.50 12.58 14.61
C PRO A 429 -0.06 11.27 15.18
N LEU A 430 -1.34 11.02 14.92
CA LEU A 430 -2.00 9.73 15.14
C LEU A 430 -1.42 8.66 14.20
N PHE A 431 -1.12 9.03 12.95
CA PHE A 431 -0.44 8.19 11.97
C PHE A 431 0.39 9.01 10.98
N THR A 432 1.39 8.37 10.38
CA THR A 432 2.27 8.96 9.36
C THR A 432 2.52 7.98 8.21
N ASN A 433 2.14 8.34 6.98
CA ASN A 433 2.42 7.53 5.78
C ASN A 433 3.73 7.97 5.09
N ASN A 434 4.84 8.00 5.84
CA ASN A 434 6.16 8.50 5.40
C ASN A 434 7.17 7.36 5.11
N HIS A 435 6.82 6.42 4.23
CA HIS A 435 7.71 5.31 3.85
C HIS A 435 8.80 5.71 2.84
N SER A 436 8.74 6.93 2.30
CA SER A 436 9.72 7.50 1.38
C SER A 436 9.84 9.00 1.60
N SER A 437 11.02 9.56 1.31
CA SER A 437 11.27 11.01 1.34
C SER A 437 10.45 11.78 0.29
N ALA A 438 9.95 11.09 -0.75
CA ALA A 438 9.08 11.68 -1.76
C ALA A 438 7.71 10.99 -1.83
N GLY A 439 6.65 11.76 -2.06
CA GLY A 439 5.27 11.30 -2.07
C GLY A 439 4.36 12.25 -1.30
N ARG A 440 3.11 11.82 -1.09
CA ARG A 440 2.08 12.65 -0.42
C ARG A 440 2.35 12.86 1.06
N CYS A 441 3.00 11.90 1.72
CA CYS A 441 3.46 12.04 3.09
C CYS A 441 2.32 12.43 4.05
N THR A 442 1.18 11.75 3.89
CA THR A 442 -0.03 12.09 4.62
C THR A 442 0.13 11.79 6.11
N CYS A 443 -0.18 12.80 6.94
CA CYS A 443 -0.17 12.73 8.39
C CYS A 443 -1.56 13.08 8.93
N GLY A 444 -2.03 12.34 9.93
CA GLY A 444 -3.29 12.60 10.62
C GLY A 444 -3.03 13.05 12.05
N TYR A 445 -3.72 14.10 12.52
CA TYR A 445 -3.60 14.64 13.86
C TYR A 445 -4.97 14.77 14.52
N ILE A 446 -5.06 14.39 15.80
CA ILE A 446 -6.17 14.82 16.64
C ILE A 446 -5.78 16.18 17.23
N VAL A 447 -6.64 17.18 17.01
CA VAL A 447 -6.40 18.57 17.41
C VAL A 447 -7.62 19.13 18.12
N ILE A 448 -7.45 20.26 18.80
CA ILE A 448 -8.55 21.11 19.22
C ILE A 448 -8.61 22.38 18.38
N ASP A 449 -9.82 22.84 18.11
CA ASP A 449 -10.04 24.13 17.45
C ASP A 449 -9.92 25.30 18.44
N GLU A 450 -10.09 26.51 17.90
CA GLU A 450 -10.09 27.75 18.67
C GLU A 450 -11.21 27.85 19.71
N ASN A 451 -12.17 26.92 19.77
CA ASN A 451 -13.21 26.81 20.79
C ASN A 451 -12.98 25.63 21.75
N ALA A 452 -11.78 25.04 21.74
CA ALA A 452 -11.42 23.86 22.52
C ALA A 452 -12.28 22.61 22.22
N LYS A 453 -12.77 22.48 20.98
CA LYS A 453 -13.47 21.28 20.53
C LYS A 453 -12.55 20.42 19.69
N LEU A 454 -12.67 19.10 19.85
CA LEU A 454 -11.95 18.14 19.05
C LEU A 454 -12.24 18.31 17.54
N ALA A 455 -11.21 18.04 16.75
CA ALA A 455 -11.21 17.98 15.30
C ALA A 455 -10.09 17.03 14.83
N PHE A 456 -10.19 16.55 13.60
CA PHE A 456 -9.16 15.76 12.94
C PHE A 456 -8.52 16.58 11.82
N LEU A 457 -7.20 16.76 11.86
CA LEU A 457 -6.42 17.48 10.84
C LEU A 457 -5.66 16.47 9.99
N LYS A 458 -5.90 16.50 8.67
CA LYS A 458 -5.13 15.76 7.66
C LYS A 458 -4.17 16.74 7.00
N ASP A 459 -2.89 16.40 7.01
CA ASP A 459 -1.78 17.15 6.45
C ASP A 459 -1.17 16.32 5.31
N THR A 460 -0.99 16.91 4.11
CA THR A 460 -0.55 16.15 2.93
C THR A 460 0.09 17.03 1.84
N TRP A 461 0.94 16.43 1.02
CA TRP A 461 1.51 17.02 -0.18
C TRP A 461 0.76 16.54 -1.41
N ARG A 462 -0.13 17.38 -1.94
CA ARG A 462 -0.93 17.04 -3.12
C ARG A 462 -0.21 17.40 -4.41
N ILE A 463 -0.47 16.62 -5.46
CA ILE A 463 -0.01 16.94 -6.81
C ILE A 463 -0.80 18.14 -7.35
N ILE A 464 -0.10 19.07 -8.01
CA ILE A 464 -0.69 20.19 -8.72
C ILE A 464 -0.88 19.79 -10.17
N SER A 465 -2.12 19.53 -10.57
CA SER A 465 -2.50 19.32 -11.95
C SER A 465 -3.91 19.84 -12.18
N PRO A 466 -4.23 20.39 -13.38
CA PRO A 466 -5.59 20.77 -13.75
C PRO A 466 -6.57 19.58 -13.74
N ASP A 467 -6.06 18.35 -13.78
CA ASP A 467 -6.86 17.13 -13.73
C ASP A 467 -7.26 16.78 -12.28
N TRP A 468 -6.53 17.25 -11.27
CA TRP A 468 -6.76 16.93 -9.87
C TRP A 468 -7.65 17.99 -9.19
N ILE A 469 -8.80 17.55 -8.69
CA ILE A 469 -9.68 18.37 -7.85
C ILE A 469 -9.14 18.33 -6.41
N ARG A 470 -9.09 19.48 -5.74
CA ARG A 470 -8.73 19.53 -4.31
C ARG A 470 -9.78 18.80 -3.48
N GLU A 471 -9.36 18.04 -2.49
CA GLU A 471 -10.26 17.24 -1.65
C GLU A 471 -11.32 18.12 -0.96
N GLY A 472 -10.93 19.31 -0.48
CA GLY A 472 -11.82 20.30 0.11
C GLY A 472 -12.94 20.72 -0.83
N VAL A 473 -12.62 21.00 -2.10
CA VAL A 473 -13.62 21.32 -3.13
C VAL A 473 -14.61 20.19 -3.36
N THR A 474 -14.15 18.93 -3.29
CA THR A 474 -15.07 17.78 -3.33
C THR A 474 -16.02 17.81 -2.12
N TYR A 475 -15.51 18.02 -0.91
CA TYR A 475 -16.35 18.12 0.29
C TYR A 475 -17.35 19.29 0.24
N LEU A 476 -17.00 20.43 -0.36
CA LEU A 476 -17.96 21.54 -0.56
C LEU A 476 -19.13 21.10 -1.44
N LYS A 477 -18.85 20.39 -2.53
CA LYS A 477 -19.90 19.85 -3.42
C LYS A 477 -20.77 18.82 -2.69
N LEU A 478 -20.18 17.96 -1.86
CA LEU A 478 -20.92 16.99 -1.03
C LEU A 478 -21.81 17.70 0.02
N ARG A 479 -21.29 18.75 0.66
CA ARG A 479 -22.02 19.59 1.62
C ARG A 479 -23.22 20.26 0.96
N ASP A 480 -23.03 20.89 -0.19
CA ASP A 480 -24.08 21.62 -0.92
C ASP A 480 -25.18 20.66 -1.41
N ALA A 481 -24.80 19.44 -1.80
CA ALA A 481 -25.72 18.36 -2.15
C ALA A 481 -26.36 17.66 -0.93
N ARG A 482 -25.99 18.04 0.30
CA ARG A 482 -26.46 17.45 1.57
C ARG A 482 -26.26 15.94 1.63
N VAL A 483 -25.06 15.51 1.27
CA VAL A 483 -24.62 14.11 1.37
C VAL A 483 -24.53 13.72 2.85
N ARG A 484 -25.14 12.60 3.22
CA ARG A 484 -25.09 12.06 4.59
C ARG A 484 -23.81 11.27 4.82
N ASN A 485 -23.44 11.07 6.09
CA ASN A 485 -22.37 10.15 6.52
C ASN A 485 -21.00 10.45 5.88
N VAL A 486 -20.73 11.73 5.63
CA VAL A 486 -19.39 12.25 5.30
C VAL A 486 -18.98 13.24 6.40
N PRO A 487 -17.69 13.36 6.72
CA PRO A 487 -17.23 14.33 7.70
C PRO A 487 -17.57 15.78 7.33
N THR A 488 -17.77 16.60 8.36
CA THR A 488 -17.94 18.04 8.26
C THR A 488 -16.57 18.71 8.15
N VAL A 489 -16.28 19.37 7.03
CA VAL A 489 -15.06 20.17 6.85
C VAL A 489 -15.18 21.50 7.60
N LEU A 490 -14.17 21.83 8.39
CA LEU A 490 -14.04 23.10 9.11
C LEU A 490 -13.19 24.12 8.36
N ALA A 491 -12.11 23.65 7.72
CA ALA A 491 -11.21 24.47 6.91
C ALA A 491 -10.40 23.57 5.98
N SER A 492 -10.11 24.03 4.77
CA SER A 492 -9.23 23.32 3.84
C SER A 492 -8.54 24.22 2.83
N GLY A 493 -7.27 23.94 2.53
CA GLY A 493 -6.56 24.70 1.50
C GLY A 493 -5.07 24.43 1.40
N ASP A 494 -4.47 25.05 0.37
CA ASP A 494 -3.03 25.05 0.17
C ASP A 494 -2.35 25.96 1.21
N ILE A 495 -1.23 25.50 1.78
CA ILE A 495 -0.40 26.33 2.66
C ILE A 495 0.37 27.34 1.80
N PRO A 496 0.22 28.66 2.03
CA PRO A 496 0.88 29.68 1.23
C PRO A 496 2.41 29.52 1.20
N GLY A 497 3.01 29.68 0.03
CA GLY A 497 4.47 29.61 -0.17
C GLY A 497 5.08 28.20 -0.19
N GLN A 498 4.36 27.17 0.26
CA GLN A 498 4.92 25.83 0.43
C GLN A 498 4.66 24.92 -0.78
N ARG A 499 5.68 24.80 -1.62
CA ARG A 499 5.67 23.96 -2.82
C ARG A 499 7.00 23.25 -3.04
N THR A 500 6.98 22.12 -3.75
CA THR A 500 8.21 21.43 -4.14
C THR A 500 8.93 22.19 -5.26
N HIS A 501 10.24 21.96 -5.38
CA HIS A 501 11.11 22.56 -6.38
C HIS A 501 11.83 21.52 -7.25
N SER A 502 11.91 20.25 -6.80
CA SER A 502 12.45 19.15 -7.59
C SER A 502 11.67 18.96 -8.90
N TYR A 503 12.36 18.51 -9.98
CA TYR A 503 11.81 18.41 -11.34
C TYR A 503 10.87 17.21 -11.56
N GLY A 504 10.04 16.87 -10.56
CA GLY A 504 8.97 15.87 -10.64
C GLY A 504 7.59 16.52 -10.77
N PRO A 505 6.50 15.76 -10.59
CA PRO A 505 5.16 16.33 -10.46
C PRO A 505 5.18 17.40 -9.36
N LEU A 506 4.86 18.64 -9.72
CA LEU A 506 4.85 19.76 -8.78
C LEU A 506 3.82 19.47 -7.68
N GLN A 507 4.22 19.65 -6.42
CA GLN A 507 3.36 19.41 -5.27
C GLN A 507 3.23 20.66 -4.42
N LYS A 508 2.10 20.78 -3.74
CA LYS A 508 1.84 21.81 -2.73
C LYS A 508 1.44 21.16 -1.43
N HIS A 509 1.88 21.78 -0.34
CA HIS A 509 1.45 21.40 0.98
C HIS A 509 0.00 21.84 1.19
N TYR A 510 -0.84 20.95 1.71
CA TYR A 510 -2.28 21.11 1.81
C TYR A 510 -2.78 20.54 3.15
N ARG A 511 -3.74 21.22 3.76
CA ARG A 511 -4.41 20.75 4.98
C ARG A 511 -5.92 20.73 4.79
N ILE A 512 -6.57 19.76 5.41
CA ILE A 512 -8.02 19.70 5.56
C ILE A 512 -8.35 19.28 6.99
N VAL A 513 -9.27 19.99 7.62
CA VAL A 513 -9.69 19.75 9.00
C VAL A 513 -11.15 19.34 9.04
N PHE A 514 -11.42 18.25 9.73
CA PHE A 514 -12.75 17.68 9.91
C PHE A 514 -13.21 17.84 11.36
N ARG A 515 -14.51 18.03 11.57
CA ARG A 515 -15.09 18.13 12.92
C ARG A 515 -15.06 16.80 13.64
N GLU A 516 -15.40 15.73 12.94
CA GLU A 516 -15.55 14.40 13.51
C GLU A 516 -14.18 13.74 13.70
N VAL A 517 -13.92 13.28 14.93
CA VAL A 517 -12.83 12.35 15.23
C VAL A 517 -13.45 10.96 15.30
N ALA A 518 -12.91 10.03 14.51
CA ALA A 518 -13.47 8.69 14.34
C ALA A 518 -12.35 7.65 14.31
N SER A 519 -12.71 6.41 14.60
CA SER A 519 -11.82 5.25 14.68
C SER A 519 -11.93 4.37 13.44
N GLU A 520 -10.95 3.48 13.24
CA GLU A 520 -10.98 2.52 12.13
C GLU A 520 -12.21 1.60 12.19
N ILE A 521 -12.69 1.16 11.02
CA ILE A 521 -13.84 0.23 10.92
C ILE A 521 -13.66 -1.07 11.71
N THR A 522 -12.43 -1.50 11.95
CA THR A 522 -12.07 -2.72 12.70
C THR A 522 -12.26 -2.59 14.21
N THR A 523 -12.57 -1.40 14.72
CA THR A 523 -12.79 -1.12 16.15
C THR A 523 -14.24 -1.31 16.61
N TYR A 524 -15.10 -1.84 15.74
CA TYR A 524 -16.52 -2.09 16.01
C TYR A 524 -16.72 -2.95 17.27
N GLY A 525 -17.78 -2.65 18.03
CA GLY A 525 -18.14 -3.37 19.25
C GLY A 525 -18.83 -4.71 19.00
N ASP A 526 -19.70 -4.76 17.98
CA ASP A 526 -20.43 -5.97 17.58
C ASP A 526 -20.69 -6.01 16.06
N THR A 527 -21.04 -7.19 15.54
CA THR A 527 -21.25 -7.39 14.11
C THR A 527 -22.41 -6.54 13.57
N SER A 528 -23.43 -6.21 14.40
CA SER A 528 -24.54 -5.34 14.01
C SER A 528 -24.07 -3.90 13.76
N GLU A 529 -23.14 -3.40 14.58
CA GLU A 529 -22.45 -2.14 14.38
C GLU A 529 -21.60 -2.14 13.12
N LEU A 530 -20.82 -3.19 12.86
CA LEU A 530 -20.04 -3.30 11.62
C LEU A 530 -20.94 -3.17 10.38
N VAL A 531 -22.05 -3.92 10.34
CA VAL A 531 -22.99 -3.87 9.20
C VAL A 531 -23.65 -2.50 9.09
N ARG A 532 -23.99 -1.85 10.21
CA ARG A 532 -24.54 -0.48 10.25
C ARG A 532 -23.53 0.55 9.72
N VAL A 533 -22.26 0.43 10.08
CA VAL A 533 -21.19 1.32 9.62
C VAL A 533 -21.00 1.19 8.11
N VAL A 534 -20.95 -0.03 7.59
CA VAL A 534 -20.90 -0.27 6.12
C VAL A 534 -22.14 0.29 5.44
N ARG A 535 -23.34 0.11 6.02
CA ARG A 535 -24.60 0.70 5.53
C ARG A 535 -24.50 2.21 5.43
N ASP A 536 -24.01 2.86 6.48
CA ASP A 536 -23.85 4.31 6.52
C ASP A 536 -22.89 4.81 5.43
N ALA A 537 -21.79 4.10 5.17
CA ALA A 537 -20.85 4.41 4.11
C ALA A 537 -21.43 4.20 2.70
N VAL A 538 -22.20 3.12 2.47
CA VAL A 538 -22.94 2.92 1.21
C VAL A 538 -23.96 4.03 1.00
N GLN A 539 -24.60 4.52 2.06
CA GLN A 539 -25.53 5.65 1.98
C GLN A 539 -24.82 6.97 1.64
N ALA A 540 -23.61 7.22 2.17
CA ALA A 540 -22.78 8.35 1.76
C ALA A 540 -22.44 8.28 0.26
N HIS A 541 -22.00 7.11 -0.19
CA HIS A 541 -21.68 6.85 -1.59
C HIS A 541 -22.89 7.02 -2.52
N GLN A 542 -24.06 6.49 -2.12
CA GLN A 542 -25.32 6.68 -2.84
C GLN A 542 -25.64 8.16 -3.01
N ASP A 543 -25.65 8.90 -1.92
CA ASP A 543 -25.95 10.33 -1.91
C ASP A 543 -24.95 11.10 -2.78
N ALA A 544 -23.65 10.80 -2.69
CA ALA A 544 -22.62 11.43 -3.50
C ALA A 544 -22.82 11.17 -5.01
N PHE A 545 -23.14 9.94 -5.38
CA PHE A 545 -23.38 9.58 -6.79
C PHE A 545 -24.65 10.22 -7.33
N GLU A 546 -25.78 10.08 -6.63
CA GLU A 546 -27.10 10.49 -7.11
C GLU A 546 -27.31 12.01 -7.00
N LYS A 547 -26.83 12.64 -5.92
CA LYS A 547 -27.09 14.06 -5.64
C LYS A 547 -25.97 14.98 -6.12
N ALA A 548 -24.71 14.51 -6.08
CA ALA A 548 -23.55 15.32 -6.42
C ALA A 548 -22.84 14.88 -7.71
N GLY A 549 -23.22 13.74 -8.30
CA GLY A 549 -22.57 13.19 -9.49
C GLY A 549 -21.11 12.82 -9.25
N ILE A 550 -20.78 12.28 -8.06
CA ILE A 550 -19.41 11.93 -7.67
C ILE A 550 -19.29 10.41 -7.46
N LEU A 551 -18.26 9.79 -8.06
CA LEU A 551 -17.79 8.44 -7.74
C LEU A 551 -16.63 8.49 -6.75
N HIS A 552 -16.55 7.54 -5.80
CA HIS A 552 -15.51 7.53 -4.77
C HIS A 552 -14.19 6.95 -5.29
N ARG A 553 -14.25 5.79 -5.96
CA ARG A 553 -13.13 5.08 -6.62
C ARG A 553 -12.05 4.46 -5.74
N ASP A 554 -12.05 4.76 -4.44
CA ASP A 554 -11.14 4.14 -3.47
C ASP A 554 -11.85 3.66 -2.20
N ILE A 555 -12.90 2.86 -2.34
CA ILE A 555 -13.56 2.24 -1.19
C ILE A 555 -12.63 1.18 -0.57
N SER A 556 -12.28 1.34 0.70
CA SER A 556 -11.37 0.48 1.44
C SER A 556 -11.71 0.47 2.93
N THR A 557 -11.10 -0.45 3.70
CA THR A 557 -11.23 -0.48 5.16
C THR A 557 -10.69 0.79 5.82
N GLY A 558 -9.66 1.42 5.25
CA GLY A 558 -9.08 2.66 5.78
C GLY A 558 -9.92 3.90 5.51
N ASN A 559 -10.85 3.83 4.57
CA ASN A 559 -11.67 4.97 4.15
C ASN A 559 -13.09 4.93 4.74
N ILE A 560 -13.39 3.94 5.57
CA ILE A 560 -14.64 3.86 6.34
C ILE A 560 -14.30 3.92 7.81
N LEU A 561 -14.85 4.92 8.52
CA LEU A 561 -14.57 5.16 9.94
C LEU A 561 -15.83 5.01 10.81
N ILE A 562 -15.62 4.78 12.11
CA ILE A 562 -16.65 4.67 13.14
C ILE A 562 -16.53 5.84 14.09
N THR A 563 -17.59 6.65 14.19
CA THR A 563 -17.67 7.71 15.20
C THR A 563 -17.87 7.14 16.60
N SER A 564 -17.61 7.91 17.65
CA SER A 564 -17.93 7.51 19.04
C SER A 564 -19.43 7.23 19.28
N GLU A 565 -20.31 7.65 18.38
CA GLU A 565 -21.75 7.37 18.41
C GLU A 565 -22.12 6.06 17.68
N GLY A 566 -21.13 5.32 17.15
CA GLY A 566 -21.35 4.09 16.39
C GLY A 566 -21.90 4.30 14.98
N LYS A 567 -21.81 5.53 14.43
CA LYS A 567 -22.17 5.86 13.03
C LYS A 567 -20.98 5.69 12.10
N GLY A 568 -21.24 5.22 10.88
CA GLY A 568 -20.22 5.13 9.84
C GLY A 568 -20.00 6.46 9.10
N LEU A 569 -18.74 6.72 8.74
CA LEU A 569 -18.33 7.85 7.90
C LEU A 569 -17.52 7.35 6.71
N LEU A 570 -17.80 7.87 5.51
CA LEU A 570 -16.99 7.66 4.32
C LEU A 570 -16.05 8.86 4.10
N ILE A 571 -14.75 8.59 4.08
CA ILE A 571 -13.70 9.60 4.02
C ILE A 571 -12.78 9.42 2.80
N ASP A 572 -11.83 10.34 2.63
CA ASP A 572 -10.76 10.29 1.63
C ASP A 572 -11.26 10.31 0.17
N TRP A 573 -11.85 11.45 -0.19
CA TRP A 573 -12.41 11.69 -1.52
C TRP A 573 -11.39 12.21 -2.54
N GLU A 574 -10.08 12.08 -2.25
CA GLU A 574 -9.01 12.63 -3.09
C GLU A 574 -8.94 11.99 -4.49
N PHE A 575 -9.36 10.73 -4.61
CA PHE A 575 -9.38 9.99 -5.88
C PHE A 575 -10.75 10.00 -6.57
N SER A 576 -11.69 10.79 -6.05
CA SER A 576 -13.05 10.86 -6.55
C SER A 576 -13.13 11.40 -7.98
N GLU A 577 -14.19 11.03 -8.69
CA GLU A 577 -14.46 11.50 -10.04
C GLU A 577 -15.78 12.25 -10.10
N HIS A 578 -15.71 13.50 -10.52
CA HIS A 578 -16.88 14.37 -10.73
C HIS A 578 -17.39 14.16 -12.16
N LEU A 579 -18.53 13.50 -12.29
CA LEU A 579 -19.06 13.01 -13.56
C LEU A 579 -19.51 14.13 -14.51
N ASP A 580 -19.98 15.24 -13.96
CA ASP A 580 -20.30 16.47 -14.68
C ASP A 580 -19.06 17.11 -15.32
N GLU A 581 -17.95 17.12 -14.59
CA GLU A 581 -16.68 17.67 -15.07
C GLU A 581 -16.05 16.81 -16.15
N VAL A 582 -16.14 15.48 -16.02
CA VAL A 582 -15.76 14.53 -17.08
C VAL A 582 -16.64 14.71 -18.30
N ALA A 583 -17.96 14.90 -18.13
CA ALA A 583 -18.86 15.19 -19.23
C ALA A 583 -18.53 16.52 -19.95
N ASN A 584 -17.95 17.49 -19.22
CA ASN A 584 -17.45 18.75 -19.75
C ASN A 584 -16.00 18.68 -20.30
N GLY A 585 -15.43 17.48 -20.40
CA GLY A 585 -14.14 17.25 -21.05
C GLY A 585 -12.92 17.27 -20.13
N ARG A 586 -13.09 17.32 -18.80
CA ARG A 586 -11.99 17.07 -17.86
C ARG A 586 -11.46 15.66 -18.06
N GLN A 587 -10.14 15.51 -18.13
CA GLN A 587 -9.52 14.19 -18.20
C GLN A 587 -9.64 13.47 -16.86
N THR A 588 -9.97 12.18 -16.91
CA THR A 588 -9.97 11.35 -15.72
C THR A 588 -8.53 11.20 -15.22
N VAL A 589 -8.33 11.45 -13.94
CA VAL A 589 -7.04 11.61 -13.24
C VAL A 589 -6.12 10.36 -13.28
N SER A 590 -6.56 9.26 -13.90
CA SER A 590 -5.94 7.95 -13.80
C SER A 590 -5.65 7.35 -15.16
N TRP A 591 -4.38 7.32 -15.55
CA TRP A 591 -3.89 6.46 -16.63
C TRP A 591 -3.72 5.01 -16.18
N ASP A 592 -3.69 4.77 -14.85
CA ASP A 592 -3.57 3.46 -14.20
C ASP A 592 -4.87 3.06 -13.45
N ARG A 593 -4.83 1.97 -12.67
CA ARG A 593 -5.92 1.58 -11.77
C ARG A 593 -5.78 2.29 -10.42
N ASN A 594 -6.65 3.27 -10.15
CA ASN A 594 -6.80 3.85 -8.81
C ASN A 594 -7.63 2.94 -7.90
N GLY A 595 -7.28 2.92 -6.61
CA GLY A 595 -7.96 2.19 -5.56
C GLY A 595 -7.05 1.26 -4.77
N THR A 596 -7.54 0.78 -3.64
CA THR A 596 -6.85 -0.23 -2.82
C THR A 596 -6.98 -1.62 -3.44
N TRP A 597 -5.86 -2.24 -3.84
CA TRP A 597 -5.83 -3.53 -4.59
C TRP A 597 -6.75 -4.61 -4.01
N ALA A 598 -6.71 -4.78 -2.68
CA ALA A 598 -7.51 -5.76 -1.96
C ALA A 598 -9.01 -5.54 -2.16
N PHE A 599 -9.50 -4.32 -2.37
CA PHE A 599 -10.93 -4.03 -2.45
C PHE A 599 -11.42 -3.73 -3.86
N MET A 600 -10.52 -3.42 -4.80
CA MET A 600 -10.87 -3.23 -6.22
C MET A 600 -11.71 -4.39 -6.79
N SER A 601 -12.67 -4.04 -7.65
CA SER A 601 -13.50 -5.02 -8.35
C SER A 601 -12.67 -5.96 -9.22
N ALA A 602 -13.16 -7.19 -9.40
CA ALA A 602 -12.50 -8.16 -10.28
C ALA A 602 -12.43 -7.66 -11.73
N ARG A 603 -13.42 -6.89 -12.18
CA ARG A 603 -13.45 -6.23 -13.48
C ARG A 603 -12.30 -5.24 -13.65
N LEU A 604 -12.07 -4.37 -12.69
CA LEU A 604 -10.95 -3.43 -12.72
C LEU A 604 -9.62 -4.19 -12.72
N LEU A 605 -9.46 -5.19 -11.84
CA LEU A 605 -8.23 -5.97 -11.73
C LEU A 605 -7.89 -6.80 -12.98
N GLN A 606 -8.89 -7.16 -13.80
CA GLN A 606 -8.74 -7.87 -15.07
C GLN A 606 -8.72 -6.94 -16.30
N ALA A 607 -8.95 -5.64 -16.12
CA ALA A 607 -8.98 -4.71 -17.24
C ALA A 607 -7.60 -4.63 -17.91
N GLN A 608 -7.60 -4.72 -19.23
CA GLN A 608 -6.40 -4.52 -20.01
C GLN A 608 -5.94 -3.07 -19.86
N VAL A 609 -4.68 -2.88 -19.46
CA VAL A 609 -4.08 -1.55 -19.41
C VAL A 609 -3.55 -1.23 -20.80
N VAL A 610 -4.11 -0.20 -21.42
CA VAL A 610 -3.63 0.33 -22.70
C VAL A 610 -3.02 1.70 -22.41
N PRO A 611 -1.72 1.92 -22.70
CA PRO A 611 -1.08 3.20 -22.45
C PRO A 611 -1.86 4.37 -23.08
N GLY A 612 -2.14 5.40 -22.28
CA GLY A 612 -2.90 6.57 -22.74
C GLY A 612 -4.41 6.33 -22.85
N GLN A 613 -4.96 5.23 -22.33
CA GLN A 613 -6.40 5.02 -22.23
C GLN A 613 -6.81 4.74 -20.77
N PRO A 614 -7.65 5.60 -20.16
CA PRO A 614 -8.06 5.41 -18.78
C PRO A 614 -9.02 4.22 -18.65
N ILE A 615 -8.82 3.42 -17.60
CA ILE A 615 -9.79 2.38 -17.23
C ILE A 615 -10.95 3.06 -16.50
N ARG A 616 -12.12 3.08 -17.15
CA ARG A 616 -13.33 3.68 -16.59
C ARG A 616 -13.77 2.93 -15.33
N HIS A 617 -13.86 3.64 -14.21
CA HIS A 617 -14.47 3.19 -12.96
C HIS A 617 -16.00 3.42 -13.04
N THR A 618 -16.83 2.52 -12.50
CA THR A 618 -18.29 2.67 -12.48
C THR A 618 -18.85 2.51 -11.08
N LEU A 619 -20.10 2.95 -10.86
CA LEU A 619 -20.83 2.75 -9.60
C LEU A 619 -20.73 1.31 -9.08
N GLN A 620 -20.85 0.34 -9.99
CA GLN A 620 -20.84 -1.08 -9.64
C GLN A 620 -19.48 -1.57 -9.13
N ASP A 621 -18.38 -0.90 -9.48
CA ASP A 621 -17.07 -1.23 -8.91
C ASP A 621 -16.94 -0.76 -7.47
N ASP A 622 -17.44 0.44 -7.13
CA ASP A 622 -17.52 0.91 -5.75
C ASP A 622 -18.44 -0.02 -4.93
N LEU A 623 -19.60 -0.42 -5.47
CA LEU A 623 -20.50 -1.38 -4.82
C LEU A 623 -19.83 -2.75 -4.58
N GLU A 624 -19.09 -3.26 -5.57
CA GLU A 624 -18.33 -4.49 -5.39
C GLU A 624 -17.22 -4.33 -4.34
N SER A 625 -16.64 -3.14 -4.22
CA SER A 625 -15.62 -2.83 -3.22
C SER A 625 -16.21 -2.87 -1.79
N PHE A 626 -17.43 -2.37 -1.56
CA PHE A 626 -18.12 -2.52 -0.27
C PHE A 626 -18.34 -4.00 0.10
N TYR A 627 -18.69 -4.85 -0.86
CA TYR A 627 -18.78 -6.30 -0.65
C TYR A 627 -17.44 -6.92 -0.24
N HIS A 628 -16.35 -6.54 -0.92
CA HIS A 628 -15.01 -7.02 -0.57
C HIS A 628 -14.55 -6.52 0.79
N VAL A 629 -14.83 -5.26 1.15
CA VAL A 629 -14.52 -4.71 2.49
C VAL A 629 -15.23 -5.49 3.58
N LEU A 630 -16.55 -5.67 3.47
CA LEU A 630 -17.32 -6.42 4.46
C LEU A 630 -16.84 -7.88 4.54
N SER A 631 -16.67 -8.56 3.41
CA SER A 631 -16.22 -9.95 3.37
C SER A 631 -14.83 -10.12 3.97
N TRP A 632 -13.92 -9.18 3.70
CA TRP A 632 -12.56 -9.21 4.23
C TRP A 632 -12.54 -9.03 5.75
N ILE A 633 -13.29 -8.07 6.29
CA ILE A 633 -13.36 -7.85 7.75
C ILE A 633 -13.90 -9.10 8.44
N LEU A 634 -15.01 -9.64 7.96
CA LEU A 634 -15.63 -10.82 8.56
C LEU A 634 -14.70 -12.04 8.53
N LEU A 635 -13.97 -12.26 7.43
CA LEU A 635 -12.99 -13.35 7.33
C LEU A 635 -11.79 -13.20 8.28
N GLN A 636 -11.46 -11.97 8.66
CA GLN A 636 -10.28 -11.68 9.47
C GLN A 636 -10.60 -11.57 10.97
N HIS A 637 -11.81 -11.10 11.30
CA HIS A 637 -12.15 -10.66 12.65
C HIS A 637 -13.33 -11.43 13.28
N GLU A 638 -14.21 -12.04 12.48
CA GLU A 638 -15.30 -12.84 13.05
C GLU A 638 -14.90 -14.30 13.29
N PRO A 639 -15.36 -14.94 14.37
CA PRO A 639 -15.18 -16.37 14.55
C PRO A 639 -15.91 -17.18 13.48
N HIS A 640 -15.21 -18.11 12.83
CA HIS A 640 -15.77 -19.05 11.87
C HIS A 640 -14.96 -20.35 11.80
N HIS A 641 -15.46 -21.36 11.10
CA HIS A 641 -14.84 -22.70 11.05
C HIS A 641 -13.44 -22.77 10.38
N LEU A 642 -12.93 -21.66 9.84
CA LEU A 642 -11.60 -21.55 9.23
C LEU A 642 -10.67 -20.62 10.01
N SER A 643 -11.13 -20.01 11.11
CA SER A 643 -10.29 -19.17 11.95
C SER A 643 -9.04 -19.95 12.38
N HIS A 644 -7.87 -19.31 12.32
CA HIS A 644 -6.56 -19.90 12.62
C HIS A 644 -6.13 -21.08 11.73
N THR A 645 -6.72 -21.24 10.53
CA THR A 645 -6.30 -22.27 9.57
C THR A 645 -5.40 -21.71 8.46
N VAL A 646 -4.53 -22.57 7.92
CA VAL A 646 -3.76 -22.27 6.69
C VAL A 646 -4.70 -21.99 5.52
N LYS A 647 -5.86 -22.68 5.45
CA LYS A 647 -6.87 -22.48 4.40
C LYS A 647 -7.37 -21.03 4.37
N LEU A 648 -7.61 -20.39 5.53
CA LEU A 648 -7.99 -18.98 5.59
C LEU A 648 -6.89 -18.06 5.03
N GLN A 649 -5.63 -18.30 5.41
CA GLN A 649 -4.50 -17.52 4.90
C GLN A 649 -4.34 -17.66 3.38
N GLU A 650 -4.54 -18.87 2.84
CA GLU A 650 -4.56 -19.11 1.40
C GLU A 650 -5.71 -18.36 0.71
N ILE A 651 -6.92 -18.40 1.28
CA ILE A 651 -8.08 -17.66 0.74
C ILE A 651 -7.78 -16.17 0.69
N ILE A 652 -7.24 -15.59 1.77
CA ILE A 652 -6.91 -14.17 1.83
C ILE A 652 -5.81 -13.84 0.81
N ALA A 653 -4.73 -14.62 0.79
CA ALA A 653 -3.62 -14.41 -0.12
C ALA A 653 -4.06 -14.47 -1.59
N HIS A 654 -4.87 -15.46 -1.95
CA HIS A 654 -5.32 -15.65 -3.33
C HIS A 654 -6.42 -14.67 -3.77
N THR A 655 -7.30 -14.25 -2.86
CA THR A 655 -8.44 -13.38 -3.18
C THR A 655 -8.06 -11.91 -3.14
N TYR A 656 -7.32 -11.49 -2.11
CA TYR A 656 -7.10 -10.09 -1.79
C TYR A 656 -5.67 -9.62 -2.08
N ASN A 657 -4.67 -10.50 -2.04
CA ASN A 657 -3.26 -10.09 -2.19
C ASN A 657 -2.64 -10.47 -3.55
N TYR A 658 -3.16 -11.52 -4.19
CA TYR A 658 -2.58 -12.06 -5.42
C TYR A 658 -2.57 -11.02 -6.55
N ALA A 659 -1.39 -10.84 -7.14
CA ALA A 659 -1.15 -10.00 -8.29
C ALA A 659 -0.03 -10.59 -9.15
N VAL A 660 -0.13 -10.40 -10.46
CA VAL A 660 0.92 -10.74 -11.43
C VAL A 660 1.24 -9.54 -12.30
N THR A 661 2.48 -9.36 -12.73
CA THR A 661 2.83 -8.27 -13.66
C THR A 661 2.82 -8.80 -15.08
N VAL A 662 1.99 -8.23 -15.94
CA VAL A 662 1.88 -8.54 -17.38
C VAL A 662 2.15 -7.25 -18.14
N ASP A 663 3.15 -7.26 -19.02
CA ASP A 663 3.60 -6.10 -19.80
C ASP A 663 3.91 -4.86 -18.93
N GLY A 664 4.44 -5.07 -17.73
CA GLY A 664 4.76 -4.00 -16.77
C GLY A 664 3.60 -3.56 -15.88
N TYR A 665 2.39 -4.07 -16.08
CA TYR A 665 1.20 -3.69 -15.31
C TYR A 665 0.73 -4.83 -14.39
N ARG A 666 0.44 -4.52 -13.12
CA ARG A 666 -0.11 -5.50 -12.16
C ARG A 666 -1.53 -5.90 -12.55
N GLN A 667 -1.83 -7.18 -12.75
CA GLN A 667 -3.15 -7.76 -13.06
C GLN A 667 -3.55 -8.83 -12.02
N GLY A 668 -4.85 -9.11 -11.88
CA GLY A 668 -5.35 -10.03 -10.86
C GLY A 668 -6.87 -10.23 -10.92
N GLY A 669 -7.49 -10.51 -9.77
CA GLY A 669 -8.95 -10.54 -9.62
C GLY A 669 -9.66 -11.80 -10.15
N MET A 670 -8.94 -12.80 -10.67
CA MET A 670 -9.55 -14.06 -11.14
C MET A 670 -10.34 -14.75 -10.02
N VAL A 671 -9.74 -14.87 -8.83
CA VAL A 671 -10.37 -15.53 -7.67
C VAL A 671 -11.61 -14.77 -7.21
N LYS A 672 -11.55 -13.43 -7.14
CA LYS A 672 -12.74 -12.59 -6.84
C LYS A 672 -13.88 -12.83 -7.84
N ARG A 673 -13.57 -12.89 -9.14
CA ARG A 673 -14.56 -13.18 -10.18
C ARG A 673 -15.16 -14.58 -10.04
N LEU A 674 -14.32 -15.59 -9.80
CA LEU A 674 -14.78 -16.97 -9.62
C LEU A 674 -15.61 -17.11 -8.35
N ALA A 675 -15.22 -16.47 -7.25
CA ALA A 675 -16.00 -16.42 -6.02
C ALA A 675 -17.39 -15.83 -6.28
N LEU A 676 -17.49 -14.68 -6.93
CA LEU A 676 -18.80 -14.10 -7.30
C LEU A 676 -19.63 -15.03 -8.22
N LEU A 677 -18.99 -15.80 -9.10
CA LEU A 677 -19.67 -16.72 -10.02
C LEU A 677 -20.02 -18.10 -9.44
N ALA A 678 -19.46 -18.48 -8.28
CA ALA A 678 -19.69 -19.79 -7.68
C ALA A 678 -21.20 -20.06 -7.48
N SER A 679 -21.64 -21.28 -7.78
CA SER A 679 -23.06 -21.64 -7.77
C SER A 679 -23.59 -21.71 -6.33
N VAL A 680 -24.84 -21.29 -6.12
CA VAL A 680 -25.49 -21.29 -4.79
C VAL A 680 -25.61 -22.71 -4.20
N SER A 681 -25.43 -23.76 -5.02
CA SER A 681 -25.38 -25.16 -4.60
C SER A 681 -23.99 -25.62 -4.11
N ASP A 682 -22.91 -24.91 -4.45
CA ASP A 682 -21.55 -25.16 -3.93
C ASP A 682 -21.23 -24.27 -2.71
N ALA A 683 -22.21 -23.48 -2.24
CA ALA A 683 -22.09 -22.54 -1.12
C ALA A 683 -22.15 -23.22 0.27
N GLU A 684 -21.73 -24.48 0.36
CA GLU A 684 -21.39 -25.11 1.66
C GLU A 684 -20.08 -24.50 2.24
N ASP A 685 -19.31 -23.77 1.44
CA ASP A 685 -18.07 -23.07 1.83
C ASP A 685 -18.29 -21.59 2.25
N ILE A 686 -19.53 -21.13 2.54
CA ILE A 686 -19.71 -19.81 3.17
C ILE A 686 -19.45 -19.96 4.66
N TYR A 687 -18.36 -19.33 5.11
CA TYR A 687 -17.77 -19.50 6.44
C TYR A 687 -18.63 -19.00 7.60
N PHE A 688 -19.71 -18.26 7.29
CA PHE A 688 -20.55 -17.58 8.27
C PHE A 688 -21.89 -18.29 8.43
N ASP A 689 -22.49 -18.18 9.61
CA ASP A 689 -23.82 -18.70 9.92
C ASP A 689 -24.86 -17.56 10.07
N GLY A 690 -26.14 -17.93 10.07
CA GLY A 690 -27.25 -17.01 10.38
C GLY A 690 -27.36 -15.79 9.44
N PRO A 691 -27.76 -14.61 9.96
CA PRO A 691 -28.02 -13.42 9.15
C PRO A 691 -26.82 -12.96 8.30
N MET A 692 -25.59 -13.23 8.74
CA MET A 692 -24.37 -12.85 8.01
C MET A 692 -24.16 -13.68 6.76
N LYS A 693 -24.44 -14.99 6.84
CA LYS A 693 -24.45 -15.87 5.67
C LYS A 693 -25.39 -15.32 4.60
N ASP A 694 -26.62 -15.03 5.00
CA ASP A 694 -27.66 -14.54 4.10
C ASP A 694 -27.27 -13.21 3.47
N LEU A 695 -26.67 -12.30 4.25
CA LEU A 695 -26.20 -11.01 3.75
C LEU A 695 -25.14 -11.19 2.66
N ILE A 696 -24.06 -11.93 2.95
CA ILE A 696 -22.98 -12.17 1.99
C ILE A 696 -23.48 -12.86 0.73
N MET A 697 -24.36 -13.86 0.87
CA MET A 697 -24.99 -14.56 -0.25
C MET A 697 -25.81 -13.63 -1.13
N ASP A 698 -26.59 -12.74 -0.55
CA ASP A 698 -27.44 -11.82 -1.30
C ASP A 698 -26.63 -10.74 -2.03
N LEU A 699 -25.59 -10.20 -1.39
CA LEU A 699 -24.64 -9.28 -2.03
C LEU A 699 -23.92 -9.96 -3.21
N GLN A 700 -23.40 -11.18 -2.99
CA GLN A 700 -22.75 -11.99 -4.02
C GLN A 700 -23.70 -12.28 -5.19
N ARG A 701 -24.95 -12.69 -4.91
CA ARG A 701 -25.98 -12.98 -5.92
C ARG A 701 -26.33 -11.74 -6.76
N ALA A 702 -26.34 -10.55 -6.15
CA ALA A 702 -26.57 -9.31 -6.89
C ALA A 702 -25.37 -8.95 -7.78
N LEU A 703 -24.15 -9.02 -7.24
CA LEU A 703 -22.94 -8.58 -7.94
C LEU A 703 -22.46 -9.56 -9.02
N ARG A 704 -22.78 -10.86 -8.92
CA ARG A 704 -22.37 -11.86 -9.92
C ARG A 704 -22.86 -11.58 -11.33
N VAL A 705 -23.97 -10.86 -11.48
CA VAL A 705 -24.57 -10.53 -12.78
C VAL A 705 -23.58 -9.82 -13.71
N ARG A 706 -22.61 -9.07 -13.13
CA ARG A 706 -21.53 -8.39 -13.83
C ARG A 706 -20.60 -9.33 -14.59
N TYR A 707 -20.53 -10.59 -14.15
CA TYR A 707 -19.60 -11.60 -14.67
C TYR A 707 -20.32 -12.76 -15.38
N MET A 708 -21.64 -12.80 -15.32
CA MET A 708 -22.47 -13.77 -16.02
C MET A 708 -22.48 -13.49 -17.54
N LYS A 709 -22.64 -14.56 -18.33
CA LYS A 709 -22.85 -14.42 -19.78
C LYS A 709 -24.19 -13.75 -20.05
N THR A 710 -24.19 -12.72 -20.91
CA THR A 710 -25.41 -12.03 -21.32
C THR A 710 -26.38 -13.01 -22.02
N PRO A 711 -27.65 -13.07 -21.59
CA PRO A 711 -28.67 -13.91 -22.23
C PRO A 711 -28.95 -13.50 -23.68
N THR A 712 -29.07 -14.48 -24.57
CA THR A 712 -29.38 -14.26 -26.00
C THR A 712 -30.82 -13.81 -26.20
N GLU A 713 -31.11 -13.15 -27.34
CA GLU A 713 -32.47 -12.73 -27.67
C GLU A 713 -33.44 -13.92 -27.76
N ALA A 714 -32.97 -15.08 -28.22
CA ALA A 714 -33.76 -16.32 -28.21
C ALA A 714 -34.15 -16.75 -26.79
N GLN A 715 -33.22 -16.67 -25.83
CA GLN A 715 -33.50 -16.97 -24.41
C GLN A 715 -34.50 -15.96 -23.81
N ARG A 716 -34.36 -14.66 -24.16
CA ARG A 716 -35.29 -13.60 -23.76
C ARG A 716 -36.70 -13.81 -24.33
N GLN A 717 -36.81 -14.22 -25.59
CA GLN A 717 -38.09 -14.47 -26.27
C GLN A 717 -38.77 -15.75 -25.78
N GLN A 718 -38.00 -16.83 -25.59
CA GLN A 718 -38.49 -18.07 -24.99
C GLN A 718 -39.14 -17.80 -23.63
N TYR A 719 -38.52 -16.95 -22.81
CA TYR A 719 -39.11 -16.50 -21.54
C TYR A 719 -40.42 -15.70 -21.72
N LYS A 720 -40.45 -14.69 -22.60
CA LYS A 720 -41.67 -13.90 -22.87
C LYS A 720 -42.84 -14.79 -23.29
N SER A 721 -42.57 -15.90 -23.97
CA SER A 721 -43.56 -16.90 -24.36
C SER A 721 -44.04 -17.78 -23.19
N LEU A 722 -43.14 -18.15 -22.27
CA LEU A 722 -43.43 -18.97 -21.08
C LEU A 722 -44.24 -18.20 -20.04
N LYS A 723 -43.93 -16.91 -19.82
CA LYS A 723 -44.66 -16.02 -18.89
C LYS A 723 -46.16 -15.90 -19.22
N LYS A 724 -46.53 -16.06 -20.50
CA LYS A 724 -47.93 -16.04 -20.96
C LYS A 724 -48.68 -17.34 -20.69
N ARG A 725 -48.01 -18.45 -20.36
CA ARG A 725 -48.59 -19.80 -20.28
C ARG A 725 -48.72 -20.38 -18.87
N CYS A 726 -48.05 -19.83 -17.85
CA CYS A 726 -48.11 -20.34 -16.47
C CYS A 726 -48.21 -19.20 -15.43
N PRO A 727 -49.27 -19.13 -14.60
CA PRO A 727 -49.32 -18.27 -13.43
C PRO A 727 -48.85 -19.02 -12.17
N GLY A 728 -47.93 -18.40 -11.42
CA GLY A 728 -47.53 -18.85 -10.08
C GLY A 728 -46.43 -19.92 -10.03
N GLU A 729 -45.36 -19.63 -9.29
CA GLU A 729 -44.36 -20.56 -8.73
C GLU A 729 -43.29 -21.20 -9.65
N LEU A 730 -43.42 -21.24 -10.98
CA LEU A 730 -42.33 -21.68 -11.88
C LEU A 730 -41.41 -20.56 -12.41
N LEU A 731 -41.49 -19.35 -11.83
CA LEU A 731 -40.80 -18.15 -12.31
C LEU A 731 -39.45 -17.84 -11.65
N GLN A 732 -39.02 -18.61 -10.64
CA GLN A 732 -37.70 -18.45 -9.99
C GLN A 732 -36.53 -19.02 -10.82
N ILE A 733 -36.80 -19.65 -11.97
CA ILE A 733 -35.80 -20.42 -12.74
C ILE A 733 -35.80 -19.99 -14.21
N CYS A 734 -35.56 -18.70 -14.48
CA CYS A 734 -35.17 -18.29 -15.83
C CYS A 734 -34.03 -17.27 -15.75
N ALA A 735 -32.80 -17.77 -15.94
CA ALA A 735 -31.56 -17.02 -15.81
C ALA A 735 -31.55 -15.70 -16.61
N ALA A 736 -32.33 -15.60 -17.69
CA ALA A 736 -32.42 -14.40 -18.51
C ALA A 736 -33.15 -13.22 -17.82
N LEU A 737 -34.29 -13.46 -17.17
CA LEU A 737 -35.01 -12.41 -16.44
C LEU A 737 -34.29 -12.05 -15.14
N GLU A 738 -33.80 -13.06 -14.43
CA GLU A 738 -32.98 -12.84 -13.23
C GLU A 738 -31.76 -11.97 -13.57
N TYR A 739 -31.09 -12.24 -14.70
CA TYR A 739 -29.99 -11.42 -15.20
C TYR A 739 -30.43 -9.97 -15.45
N ASP A 740 -31.48 -9.72 -16.23
CA ASP A 740 -31.90 -8.34 -16.55
C ASP A 740 -32.38 -7.56 -15.33
N THR A 741 -33.15 -8.23 -14.45
CA THR A 741 -33.67 -7.63 -13.22
C THR A 741 -32.53 -7.28 -12.27
N THR A 742 -31.57 -8.19 -12.11
CA THR A 742 -30.40 -7.96 -11.25
C THR A 742 -29.46 -6.91 -11.84
N LEU A 743 -29.27 -6.92 -13.17
CA LEU A 743 -28.46 -5.92 -13.85
C LEU A 743 -29.05 -4.51 -13.71
N THR A 744 -30.38 -4.39 -13.75
CA THR A 744 -31.10 -3.13 -13.48
C THR A 744 -30.97 -2.73 -12.02
N ARG A 745 -31.10 -3.71 -11.09
CA ARG A 745 -31.01 -3.49 -9.64
C ARG A 745 -29.66 -2.89 -9.24
N ILE A 746 -28.54 -3.31 -9.85
CA ILE A 746 -27.21 -2.79 -9.53
C ILE A 746 -26.88 -1.45 -10.23
N GLN A 747 -27.85 -0.78 -10.87
CA GLN A 747 -27.66 0.56 -11.44
C GLN A 747 -27.78 1.68 -10.39
N ASP A 748 -28.27 1.37 -9.20
CA ASP A 748 -28.32 2.26 -8.05
C ASP A 748 -27.89 1.51 -6.77
N SER A 749 -27.64 2.26 -5.69
CA SER A 749 -27.15 1.71 -4.42
C SER A 749 -28.28 1.34 -3.45
N THR A 750 -29.54 1.69 -3.75
CA THR A 750 -30.69 1.56 -2.83
C THR A 750 -30.86 0.15 -2.33
N TRP A 751 -30.70 -0.84 -3.22
CA TRP A 751 -30.86 -2.24 -2.86
C TRP A 751 -29.85 -2.73 -1.83
N MET A 752 -28.62 -2.19 -1.86
CA MET A 752 -27.56 -2.60 -0.95
C MET A 752 -27.80 -1.97 0.41
N VAL A 753 -28.18 -0.69 0.46
CA VAL A 753 -28.59 0.00 1.69
C VAL A 753 -29.73 -0.75 2.37
N GLN A 754 -30.81 -1.06 1.64
CA GLN A 754 -31.96 -1.81 2.17
C GLN A 754 -31.56 -3.18 2.70
N ARG A 755 -30.73 -3.92 1.96
CA ARG A 755 -30.33 -5.27 2.39
C ARG A 755 -29.45 -5.25 3.63
N LEU A 756 -28.61 -4.22 3.80
CA LEU A 756 -27.83 -4.00 5.01
C LEU A 756 -28.72 -3.61 6.20
N ASP A 757 -29.73 -2.76 6.01
CA ASP A 757 -30.71 -2.42 7.04
C ASP A 757 -31.49 -3.66 7.55
N GLU A 758 -31.89 -4.54 6.63
CA GLU A 758 -32.52 -5.82 6.95
C GLU A 758 -31.58 -6.72 7.78
N ALA A 759 -30.29 -6.77 7.43
CA ALA A 759 -29.29 -7.55 8.17
C ALA A 759 -29.06 -7.00 9.58
N VAL A 760 -28.94 -5.66 9.74
CA VAL A 760 -28.83 -5.02 11.07
C VAL A 760 -30.03 -5.39 11.94
N SER A 761 -31.24 -5.37 11.37
CA SER A 761 -32.47 -5.73 12.10
C SER A 761 -32.47 -7.21 12.51
N ALA A 762 -32.04 -8.10 11.63
CA ALA A 762 -31.96 -9.53 11.91
C ALA A 762 -30.92 -9.87 12.99
N LEU A 763 -29.75 -9.22 12.98
CA LEU A 763 -28.70 -9.41 13.98
C LEU A 763 -29.17 -8.99 15.38
N LYS A 764 -29.81 -7.82 15.50
CA LYS A 764 -30.34 -7.34 16.78
C LYS A 764 -31.42 -8.25 17.36
N ASN A 765 -32.27 -8.82 16.51
CA ASN A 765 -33.30 -9.77 16.95
C ASN A 765 -32.68 -11.08 17.46
N MET A 766 -31.56 -11.51 16.87
CA MET A 766 -30.83 -12.71 17.29
C MET A 766 -30.14 -12.51 18.63
N GLU A 767 -29.49 -11.35 18.84
CA GLU A 767 -28.87 -10.97 20.12
C GLU A 767 -29.93 -10.93 21.25
N ALA A 768 -31.05 -10.22 21.03
CA ALA A 768 -32.12 -10.13 22.01
C ALA A 768 -32.75 -11.49 22.37
N ALA A 769 -32.78 -12.43 21.41
CA ALA A 769 -33.26 -13.79 21.66
C ALA A 769 -32.24 -14.61 22.49
N SER A 770 -30.94 -14.42 22.26
CA SER A 770 -29.88 -15.06 23.03
C SER A 770 -29.89 -14.59 24.50
N ASP A 771 -29.94 -13.28 24.72
CA ASP A 771 -29.98 -12.67 26.06
C ASP A 771 -31.21 -13.15 26.86
N ALA A 772 -32.35 -13.31 26.19
CA ALA A 772 -33.57 -13.81 26.83
C ALA A 772 -33.47 -15.28 27.24
N VAL A 773 -32.73 -16.11 26.49
CA VAL A 773 -32.47 -17.51 26.82
C VAL A 773 -31.48 -17.62 27.97
N GLU A 774 -30.42 -16.83 27.96
CA GLU A 774 -29.40 -16.80 29.03
C GLU A 774 -30.01 -16.30 30.35
N PHE A 775 -30.82 -15.25 30.31
CA PHE A 775 -31.57 -14.77 31.47
C PHE A 775 -32.56 -15.82 32.01
N ALA A 776 -33.22 -16.58 31.14
CA ALA A 776 -34.11 -17.67 31.55
C ALA A 776 -33.37 -18.86 32.16
N GLN A 777 -32.11 -19.09 31.78
CA GLN A 777 -31.24 -20.12 32.34
C GLN A 777 -30.66 -19.70 33.70
N ASP A 778 -30.31 -18.42 33.87
CA ASP A 778 -29.83 -17.87 35.17
C ASP A 778 -30.95 -17.76 36.22
N MET A 779 -32.22 -17.75 35.80
CA MET A 779 -33.37 -17.79 36.71
C MET A 779 -33.79 -19.22 37.14
N GLN A 780 -33.21 -20.27 36.54
CA GLN A 780 -33.44 -21.69 36.88
C GLN A 780 -32.34 -22.22 37.79
#